data_AF-A0A6P1M2M7-F1
#
_entry.id   AF-A0A6P1M2M7-F1
#
_cell.length_a   1.000
_cell.length_b   1.000
_cell.length_c   1.000
_cell.angle_alpha   90.00
_cell.angle_beta   90.00
_cell.angle_gamma   90.00
#
_symmetry.space_group_name_H-M   'P 1'
#
loop_
_entity.id
_entity.type
_entity.pdbx_description
1 polymer ?
#
loop_
_entity_poly.entity_id
_entity_poly.type
_entity_poly.pdbx_seq_one_letter_code
_entity_poly.pdbx_strand_id
1 'polypeptide(L)'
;MRNRLKERVAAVVAVCFFSWAGSVMAVNYYDGTGDVSNGANWSDGAVSVPPTLGVITNTGNAWTGSNWNNMGVRQTGGYLYDAADNGLYLLNGAVYEIDDPRTDYASYTNLDVSGIFKIWTSTTAPTLRLLSGHVEMGSLHLITAPTIDIENGIFHVGSLTNVNPKANFNFLAGGTGVVVIDDMAGYAVGGIYINFESGNAGSFTLGGNIISAPPTSSSIAWLIANSRVSIDGVADTNISSYLITQNGDATTIAPNPYRDYETFIGQNDDSSAPVGALYVNANWADGSIPDGTTTGLIYKTQNVWFGTVAYDLAILQIDGTIVNGSEVALRGGSDGTSNTTTYVINDSDTDYASYTNLSLPTLTIWSHYSNPIDLSILSGHVDLDLLQLVAPGNGVISMKDGILHAGSITKGQSTVNMLAGGTGAIVFDSLDFAENSLETTLKLNFESGNQGSFTLGSISTNSSAAGTWEAMISNSRVSIDGVTSTSLSDFVIVSNGLSTTISLSSYYGYPKFIGQYANSENPSGGLTVDANWDGGVQPVGSRTGLLYTTANVWFGPIMSDLAVVQVGGTVYAAGEGDFGMRGGSDGTDYTSLYILDDPDTDYASYTNMNVPGTLTLWSQYDNSIQIDVLSGHAEAGTLKAVSGLTVSNRASKATISMKNGRFYVGTLDGGTVADERGWFEVNLDMLADGSGEIVFDTLNCTEIDGYLTGNFGINFETGNTGSITFGSKLTASGTESAAGIWAAMIANGQLSVDGVVETDSSLFTITQVGKASTIKLSDGSVQTPTEAYGSWISRFIVADSSMAADPDGDGQSNLAEYALYGDPSDPSTQGQGVTISVAEENGTNWFYYIHYERTDKTDAGLSYTPEAGSDLVNTNWSGSGLIEIGSGSGPVGFNAVTNRISMQDDAQQFMRVKIELQD
;
A
#
# COMPACT_ATOMS: atom_id res chain seq x y z
N MET A 1 -19.95 -16.21 28.60
CA MET A 1 -20.54 -14.85 28.72
C MET A 1 -20.80 -14.36 30.15
N ARG A 2 -21.48 -15.10 31.05
CA ARG A 2 -21.81 -14.62 32.43
C ARG A 2 -20.61 -14.37 33.36
N ASN A 3 -19.48 -15.05 33.16
CA ASN A 3 -18.27 -14.85 33.99
C ASN A 3 -17.44 -13.64 33.52
N ARG A 4 -17.34 -13.41 32.20
CA ARG A 4 -16.70 -12.21 31.62
C ARG A 4 -17.38 -10.89 32.01
N LEU A 5 -18.69 -10.92 32.31
CA LEU A 5 -19.41 -9.74 32.81
C LEU A 5 -19.06 -9.41 34.27
N LYS A 6 -18.71 -10.40 35.10
CA LYS A 6 -18.37 -10.17 36.51
C LYS A 6 -16.98 -9.56 36.70
N GLU A 7 -16.01 -9.93 35.87
CA GLU A 7 -14.65 -9.37 35.90
C GLU A 7 -14.62 -7.93 35.37
N ARG A 8 -15.35 -7.64 34.27
CA ARG A 8 -15.48 -6.26 33.77
C ARG A 8 -16.27 -5.35 34.70
N VAL A 9 -17.30 -5.86 35.39
CA VAL A 9 -18.03 -5.09 36.41
C VAL A 9 -17.16 -4.86 37.65
N ALA A 10 -16.31 -5.80 38.07
CA ALA A 10 -15.39 -5.59 39.19
C ALA A 10 -14.33 -4.52 38.89
N ALA A 11 -13.80 -4.46 37.66
CA ALA A 11 -12.86 -3.42 37.23
C ALA A 11 -13.53 -2.04 37.13
N VAL A 12 -14.74 -1.95 36.59
CA VAL A 12 -15.52 -0.69 36.51
C VAL A 12 -15.97 -0.23 37.91
N VAL A 13 -16.28 -1.15 38.82
CA VAL A 13 -16.63 -0.83 40.22
C VAL A 13 -15.40 -0.37 41.01
N ALA A 14 -14.20 -0.89 40.72
CA ALA A 14 -12.95 -0.40 41.31
C ALA A 14 -12.64 1.05 40.90
N VAL A 15 -12.88 1.43 39.64
CA VAL A 15 -12.70 2.82 39.16
C VAL A 15 -13.75 3.77 39.76
N CYS A 16 -14.99 3.31 39.95
CA CYS A 16 -16.05 4.15 40.55
C CYS A 16 -15.89 4.38 42.07
N PHE A 17 -15.30 3.45 42.82
CA PHE A 17 -15.15 3.59 44.29
C PHE A 17 -13.99 4.50 44.74
N PHE A 18 -13.09 4.92 43.84
CA PHE A 18 -12.06 5.92 44.18
C PHE A 18 -12.57 7.38 44.18
N SER A 19 -13.80 7.64 43.72
CA SER A 19 -14.35 9.01 43.65
C SER A 19 -15.00 9.52 44.95
N TRP A 20 -15.05 8.71 46.02
CA TRP A 20 -15.82 9.05 47.24
C TRP A 20 -15.02 9.09 48.55
N ALA A 21 -13.69 9.20 48.48
CA ALA A 21 -12.87 9.69 49.60
C ALA A 21 -12.00 10.84 49.06
N GLY A 22 -12.22 12.05 49.58
CA GLY A 22 -11.70 13.32 49.04
C GLY A 22 -10.19 13.53 49.13
N SER A 23 -9.42 12.73 48.39
CA SER A 23 -8.03 12.98 48.05
C SER A 23 -7.90 12.70 46.56
N VAL A 24 -8.12 13.74 45.73
CA VAL A 24 -7.79 13.71 44.31
C VAL A 24 -6.30 13.39 44.24
N MET A 25 -5.94 12.16 43.88
CA MET A 25 -4.54 11.82 43.61
C MET A 25 -4.11 12.71 42.44
N ALA A 26 -3.24 13.67 42.71
CA ALA A 26 -2.66 14.49 41.67
C ALA A 26 -1.88 13.58 40.73
N VAL A 27 -2.25 13.57 39.45
CA VAL A 27 -1.46 12.90 38.41
C VAL A 27 -0.32 13.85 38.06
N ASN A 28 0.91 13.41 38.25
CA ASN A 28 2.09 14.19 37.85
C ASN A 28 2.35 14.00 36.37
N TYR A 29 2.34 15.08 35.61
CA TYR A 29 2.63 15.07 34.18
C TYR A 29 4.07 15.51 33.93
N TYR A 30 4.71 14.88 32.97
CA TYR A 30 5.99 15.32 32.42
C TYR A 30 5.72 16.24 31.23
N ASP A 31 6.02 17.54 31.35
CA ASP A 31 5.58 18.59 30.43
C ASP A 31 6.69 19.14 29.52
N GLY A 32 7.92 18.60 29.60
CA GLY A 32 9.11 19.19 28.98
C GLY A 32 9.96 18.26 28.11
N THR A 33 11.13 18.75 27.74
CA THR A 33 12.28 17.99 27.21
C THR A 33 13.33 17.84 28.32
N GLY A 34 14.12 16.76 28.32
CA GLY A 34 15.18 16.53 29.32
C GLY A 34 15.08 15.22 30.10
N ASP A 35 15.70 15.20 31.30
CA ASP A 35 15.84 14.00 32.14
C ASP A 35 14.59 13.70 32.96
N VAL A 36 13.95 12.57 32.69
CA VAL A 36 12.78 12.08 33.45
C VAL A 36 13.07 11.73 34.90
N SER A 37 14.35 11.56 35.28
CA SER A 37 14.78 11.34 36.67
C SER A 37 14.94 12.64 37.49
N ASN A 38 14.80 13.81 36.85
CA ASN A 38 14.85 15.10 37.52
C ASN A 38 13.44 15.57 37.92
N GLY A 39 13.17 15.67 39.23
CA GLY A 39 11.89 16.14 39.76
C GLY A 39 11.45 17.50 39.23
N ALA A 40 12.39 18.38 38.84
CA ALA A 40 12.07 19.69 38.27
C ALA A 40 11.36 19.63 36.91
N ASN A 41 11.40 18.49 36.23
CA ASN A 41 10.74 18.27 34.94
C ASN A 41 9.34 17.66 35.08
N TRP A 42 8.86 17.47 36.32
CA TRP A 42 7.53 16.99 36.63
C TRP A 42 6.67 18.14 37.15
N SER A 43 5.37 18.11 36.84
CA SER A 43 4.43 19.21 37.16
C SER A 43 4.31 19.56 38.65
N ASP A 44 4.67 18.66 39.56
CA ASP A 44 4.67 18.88 41.01
C ASP A 44 6.07 19.12 41.61
N GLY A 45 7.11 19.14 40.77
CA GLY A 45 8.50 19.30 41.19
C GLY A 45 9.11 18.06 41.85
N ALA A 46 8.45 16.90 41.81
CA ALA A 46 8.92 15.66 42.40
C ALA A 46 8.89 14.48 41.41
N VAL A 47 9.88 13.58 41.54
CA VAL A 47 9.88 12.35 40.76
C VAL A 47 8.76 11.45 41.27
N SER A 48 7.95 10.92 40.35
CA SER A 48 6.86 10.01 40.71
C SER A 48 7.38 8.70 41.29
N VAL A 49 6.82 8.29 42.43
CA VAL A 49 7.15 7.06 43.15
C VAL A 49 5.92 6.13 43.20
N PRO A 50 6.07 4.81 42.97
CA PRO A 50 4.95 3.87 43.04
C PRO A 50 4.24 3.90 44.40
N PRO A 51 2.90 3.71 44.45
CA PRO A 51 2.04 3.21 43.37
C PRO A 51 1.55 4.29 42.38
N THR A 52 1.82 5.57 42.61
CA THR A 52 1.44 6.63 41.67
C THR A 52 2.39 6.63 40.47
N LEU A 53 1.85 6.61 39.25
CA LEU A 53 2.64 6.68 38.03
C LEU A 53 2.60 8.11 37.49
N GLY A 54 3.77 8.66 37.19
CA GLY A 54 3.88 9.93 36.48
C GLY A 54 3.65 9.67 34.99
N VAL A 55 2.93 10.57 34.32
CA VAL A 55 2.53 10.38 32.91
C VAL A 55 3.44 11.18 31.98
N ILE A 56 4.04 10.51 31.00
CA ILE A 56 4.77 11.10 29.88
C ILE A 56 3.84 11.10 28.66
N THR A 57 3.47 12.29 28.19
CA THR A 57 2.58 12.50 27.03
C THR A 57 3.26 13.21 25.86
N ASN A 58 4.48 13.73 26.06
CA ASN A 58 5.08 14.74 25.18
C ASN A 58 5.84 14.14 23.97
N THR A 59 5.88 14.84 22.84
CA THR A 59 6.54 14.44 21.58
C THR A 59 7.99 14.88 21.44
N GLY A 60 8.52 15.64 22.41
CA GLY A 60 9.91 16.07 22.42
C GLY A 60 10.88 14.99 22.90
N ASN A 61 12.15 15.09 22.51
CA ASN A 61 13.26 14.23 22.95
C ASN A 61 13.40 14.24 24.49
N ALA A 62 12.76 13.30 25.16
CA ALA A 62 13.03 12.99 26.56
C ALA A 62 14.18 11.98 26.61
N TRP A 63 15.05 12.11 27.60
CA TRP A 63 16.08 11.11 27.86
C TRP A 63 15.96 10.58 29.28
N THR A 64 16.54 9.42 29.53
CA THR A 64 16.61 8.84 30.87
C THR A 64 17.97 9.09 31.49
N GLY A 65 18.01 9.55 32.74
CA GLY A 65 19.18 9.32 33.59
C GLY A 65 19.44 7.83 33.80
N SER A 66 20.67 7.44 34.12
CA SER A 66 21.10 6.03 34.11
C SER A 66 20.38 5.14 35.14
N ASN A 67 19.68 5.65 36.16
CA ASN A 67 19.11 4.81 37.22
C ASN A 67 17.71 5.27 37.64
N TRP A 68 16.72 4.39 37.52
CA TRP A 68 15.34 4.56 37.97
C TRP A 68 15.08 3.71 39.19
N ASN A 69 15.22 4.28 40.39
CA ASN A 69 15.06 3.55 41.65
C ASN A 69 13.75 3.94 42.34
N ASN A 70 12.84 2.97 42.54
CA ASN A 70 11.46 3.22 43.01
C ASN A 70 10.73 4.32 42.21
N MET A 71 10.92 4.38 40.89
CA MET A 71 10.22 5.33 40.01
C MET A 71 8.99 4.70 39.36
N GLY A 72 7.90 5.45 39.25
CA GLY A 72 6.67 5.02 38.59
C GLY A 72 6.38 5.90 37.37
N VAL A 73 6.46 5.35 36.17
CA VAL A 73 6.28 6.10 34.91
C VAL A 73 5.27 5.39 34.01
N ARG A 74 4.35 6.13 33.41
CA ARG A 74 3.47 5.69 32.31
C ARG A 74 3.71 6.56 31.08
N GLN A 75 4.09 5.97 29.96
CA GLN A 75 4.28 6.63 28.68
C GLN A 75 3.07 6.36 27.80
N THR A 76 2.36 7.42 27.37
CA THR A 76 1.22 7.29 26.45
C THR A 76 1.50 7.91 25.07
N GLY A 77 2.77 8.26 24.81
CA GLY A 77 3.26 8.94 23.62
C GLY A 77 4.75 9.30 23.73
N GLY A 78 5.34 9.79 22.65
CA GLY A 78 6.71 10.33 22.63
C GLY A 78 7.86 9.33 22.58
N TYR A 79 9.01 9.74 22.03
CA TYR A 79 10.22 8.91 21.96
C TYR A 79 11.09 9.10 23.21
N LEU A 80 11.38 8.01 23.92
CA LEU A 80 12.33 7.98 25.03
C LEU A 80 13.58 7.22 24.58
N TYR A 81 14.73 7.89 24.58
CA TYR A 81 16.00 7.24 24.29
C TYR A 81 16.97 7.37 25.45
N ASP A 82 17.87 6.40 25.54
CA ASP A 82 19.00 6.49 26.46
C ASP A 82 20.10 7.37 25.86
N ALA A 83 20.43 8.47 26.55
CA ALA A 83 21.53 9.35 26.16
C ALA A 83 22.89 8.89 26.72
N ALA A 84 22.93 7.88 27.59
CA ALA A 84 24.14 7.42 28.24
C ALA A 84 24.67 6.12 27.61
N ASP A 85 25.97 6.10 27.26
CA ASP A 85 26.67 4.90 26.78
C ASP A 85 26.60 3.69 27.74
N ASN A 86 26.13 3.89 28.97
CA ASN A 86 26.14 2.90 30.05
C ASN A 86 24.80 2.16 30.25
N GLY A 87 23.73 2.53 29.54
CA GLY A 87 22.43 1.87 29.64
C GLY A 87 21.44 2.48 30.65
N LEU A 88 20.19 2.01 30.59
CA LEU A 88 19.07 2.38 31.48
C LEU A 88 18.81 1.28 32.52
N TYR A 89 18.73 1.65 33.79
CA TYR A 89 18.62 0.72 34.92
C TYR A 89 17.27 0.89 35.64
N LEU A 90 16.39 -0.12 35.59
CA LEU A 90 15.17 -0.18 36.41
C LEU A 90 15.47 -0.88 37.72
N LEU A 91 15.39 -0.15 38.82
CA LEU A 91 15.84 -0.54 40.16
C LEU A 91 14.71 -0.55 41.18
N ASN A 92 14.76 -1.52 42.11
CA ASN A 92 13.92 -1.69 43.31
C ASN A 92 12.49 -1.13 43.19
N GLY A 93 11.52 -1.98 42.87
CA GLY A 93 10.10 -1.60 42.86
C GLY A 93 9.69 -0.54 41.82
N ALA A 94 10.60 -0.13 40.94
CA ALA A 94 10.26 0.73 39.81
C ALA A 94 9.21 0.08 38.91
N VAL A 95 8.26 0.88 38.43
CA VAL A 95 7.21 0.47 37.48
C VAL A 95 7.34 1.36 36.26
N TYR A 96 7.56 0.76 35.10
CA TYR A 96 7.48 1.47 33.82
C TYR A 96 6.36 0.87 32.98
N GLU A 97 5.41 1.68 32.57
CA GLU A 97 4.27 1.30 31.76
C GLU A 97 4.30 2.07 30.44
N ILE A 98 4.13 1.37 29.32
CA ILE A 98 3.99 1.98 28.00
C ILE A 98 2.59 1.59 27.49
N ASP A 99 1.81 2.59 27.13
CA ASP A 99 0.44 2.47 26.65
C ASP A 99 0.21 3.52 25.54
N ASP A 100 0.91 3.34 24.43
CA ASP A 100 0.80 4.15 23.23
C ASP A 100 -0.04 3.42 22.16
N PRO A 101 -1.24 3.91 21.82
CA PRO A 101 -2.17 3.23 20.91
C PRO A 101 -1.72 3.25 19.45
N ARG A 102 -0.59 3.89 19.13
CA ARG A 102 -0.04 3.89 17.78
C ARG A 102 0.42 2.48 17.36
N THR A 103 0.22 2.19 16.08
CA THR A 103 0.54 0.89 15.48
C THR A 103 1.58 1.00 14.36
N ASP A 104 2.10 2.20 14.07
CA ASP A 104 3.09 2.50 13.02
C ASP A 104 4.52 2.17 13.46
N TYR A 105 4.73 0.97 14.00
CA TYR A 105 5.98 0.58 14.65
C TYR A 105 7.21 0.57 13.74
N ALA A 106 7.02 0.59 12.41
CA ALA A 106 8.11 0.73 11.44
C ALA A 106 8.75 2.13 11.44
N SER A 107 7.98 3.17 11.80
CA SER A 107 8.44 4.57 11.85
C SER A 107 8.61 5.11 13.26
N TYR A 108 8.24 4.33 14.28
CA TYR A 108 8.12 4.84 15.62
C TYR A 108 8.41 3.80 16.72
N THR A 109 9.23 4.22 17.68
CA THR A 109 9.61 3.44 18.87
C THR A 109 9.31 4.28 20.12
N ASN A 110 8.73 3.67 21.16
CA ASN A 110 8.47 4.36 22.43
C ASN A 110 9.71 4.44 23.31
N LEU A 111 10.42 3.31 23.43
CA LEU A 111 11.67 3.21 24.18
C LEU A 111 12.73 2.59 23.27
N ASP A 112 13.81 3.32 23.01
CA ASP A 112 14.97 2.86 22.25
C ASP A 112 16.22 2.92 23.12
N VAL A 113 16.78 1.75 23.45
CA VAL A 113 17.98 1.61 24.27
C VAL A 113 19.04 0.89 23.46
N SER A 114 19.81 1.64 22.68
CA SER A 114 20.94 1.09 21.90
C SER A 114 22.00 0.35 22.74
N GLY A 115 22.11 0.69 24.03
CA GLY A 115 23.02 0.06 25.00
C GLY A 115 22.42 -1.12 25.79
N ILE A 116 22.71 -1.17 27.09
CA ILE A 116 22.21 -2.22 28.00
C ILE A 116 21.00 -1.70 28.77
N PHE A 117 19.82 -2.27 28.57
CA PHE A 117 18.70 -2.11 29.49
C PHE A 117 18.81 -3.13 30.61
N LYS A 118 18.99 -2.65 31.85
CA LYS A 118 19.19 -3.51 33.02
C LYS A 118 18.00 -3.43 33.96
N ILE A 119 17.37 -4.56 34.22
CA ILE A 119 16.34 -4.66 35.25
C ILE A 119 16.96 -5.38 36.46
N TRP A 120 17.04 -4.71 37.60
CA TRP A 120 17.72 -5.23 38.80
C TRP A 120 17.00 -4.84 40.10
N THR A 121 17.06 -5.68 41.12
CA THR A 121 16.58 -5.33 42.45
C THR A 121 17.40 -5.99 43.56
N SER A 122 17.36 -5.38 44.74
CA SER A 122 17.80 -5.99 45.99
C SER A 122 16.65 -6.32 46.94
N THR A 123 15.43 -5.81 46.66
CA THR A 123 14.28 -5.87 47.58
C THR A 123 12.99 -6.24 46.86
N THR A 124 12.36 -5.29 46.16
CA THR A 124 11.07 -5.45 45.46
C THR A 124 11.33 -5.56 43.97
N ALA A 125 10.73 -6.56 43.30
CA ALA A 125 10.89 -6.74 41.86
C ALA A 125 10.34 -5.52 41.10
N PRO A 126 11.13 -4.90 40.21
CA PRO A 126 10.62 -3.92 39.26
C PRO A 126 9.69 -4.58 38.24
N THR A 127 8.80 -3.80 37.67
CA THR A 127 7.84 -4.25 36.65
C THR A 127 7.96 -3.36 35.42
N LEU A 128 8.11 -3.99 34.26
CA LEU A 128 7.91 -3.33 32.97
C LEU A 128 6.57 -3.81 32.41
N ARG A 129 5.72 -2.89 31.96
CA ARG A 129 4.43 -3.18 31.34
C ARG A 129 4.38 -2.54 29.96
N LEU A 130 4.07 -3.34 28.96
CA LEU A 130 3.88 -2.91 27.59
C LEU A 130 2.43 -3.22 27.20
N LEU A 131 1.52 -2.30 27.55
CA LEU A 131 0.09 -2.43 27.22
C LEU A 131 -0.15 -2.19 25.73
N SER A 132 0.55 -1.21 25.16
CA SER A 132 0.63 -0.91 23.73
C SER A 132 1.93 -0.12 23.45
N GLY A 133 2.40 -0.06 22.21
CA GLY A 133 3.65 0.63 21.86
C GLY A 133 4.79 -0.30 21.42
N HIS A 134 5.97 0.27 21.19
CA HIS A 134 7.15 -0.43 20.67
C HIS A 134 8.40 -0.14 21.49
N VAL A 135 9.12 -1.19 21.87
CA VAL A 135 10.37 -1.12 22.61
C VAL A 135 11.47 -1.83 21.84
N GLU A 136 12.57 -1.11 21.62
CA GLU A 136 13.78 -1.60 20.96
C GLU A 136 14.95 -1.55 21.95
N MET A 137 15.70 -2.64 22.08
CA MET A 137 16.86 -2.70 22.98
C MET A 137 18.03 -3.43 22.33
N GLY A 138 19.23 -2.84 22.38
CA GLY A 138 20.46 -3.53 21.97
C GLY A 138 20.77 -4.73 22.86
N SER A 139 20.69 -4.57 24.18
CA SER A 139 20.89 -5.68 25.13
C SER A 139 20.00 -5.58 26.37
N LEU A 140 19.42 -6.70 26.80
CA LEU A 140 18.59 -6.81 27.99
C LEU A 140 19.30 -7.65 29.07
N HIS A 141 19.50 -7.05 30.25
CA HIS A 141 20.11 -7.69 31.41
C HIS A 141 19.07 -7.88 32.52
N LEU A 142 18.66 -9.12 32.78
CA LEU A 142 17.61 -9.46 33.75
C LEU A 142 18.18 -10.10 35.00
N ILE A 143 18.33 -9.31 36.06
CA ILE A 143 18.84 -9.79 37.34
C ILE A 143 17.68 -9.80 38.34
N THR A 144 17.61 -10.82 39.21
CA THR A 144 16.65 -10.86 40.36
C THR A 144 15.14 -10.95 40.01
N ALA A 145 14.79 -11.80 39.06
CA ALA A 145 13.42 -12.22 38.72
C ALA A 145 12.42 -11.11 38.39
N PRO A 146 12.72 -10.26 37.39
CA PRO A 146 11.80 -9.22 36.96
C PRO A 146 10.55 -9.78 36.29
N THR A 147 9.50 -8.97 36.30
CA THR A 147 8.25 -9.22 35.58
C THR A 147 8.12 -8.24 34.42
N ILE A 148 7.90 -8.77 33.23
CA ILE A 148 7.62 -8.02 32.01
C ILE A 148 6.22 -8.43 31.56
N ASP A 149 5.24 -7.55 31.76
CA ASP A 149 3.85 -7.76 31.35
C ASP A 149 3.62 -7.14 29.96
N ILE A 150 2.94 -7.84 29.07
CA ILE A 150 2.80 -7.46 27.66
C ILE A 150 1.37 -7.72 27.22
N GLU A 151 0.66 -6.69 26.77
CA GLU A 151 -0.69 -6.82 26.22
C GLU A 151 -0.65 -6.75 24.69
N ASN A 152 -0.40 -5.58 24.07
CA ASN A 152 -0.51 -5.39 22.61
C ASN A 152 0.73 -4.77 21.93
N GLY A 153 1.83 -4.55 22.66
CA GLY A 153 3.03 -3.91 22.09
C GLY A 153 4.07 -4.90 21.55
N ILE A 154 5.09 -4.33 20.88
CA ILE A 154 6.28 -5.04 20.39
C ILE A 154 7.44 -4.81 21.36
N PHE A 155 8.05 -5.88 21.83
CA PHE A 155 9.22 -5.88 22.71
C PHE A 155 10.37 -6.61 22.02
N HIS A 156 11.28 -5.86 21.39
CA HIS A 156 12.40 -6.40 20.63
C HIS A 156 13.72 -6.13 21.35
N VAL A 157 14.54 -7.18 21.41
CA VAL A 157 15.85 -7.18 22.07
C VAL A 157 16.88 -7.85 21.17
N GLY A 158 17.95 -7.13 20.82
CA GLY A 158 19.07 -7.66 20.06
C GLY A 158 19.81 -8.77 20.81
N SER A 159 20.06 -8.63 22.11
CA SER A 159 20.71 -9.68 22.92
C SER A 159 20.17 -9.78 24.35
N LEU A 160 19.89 -11.01 24.82
CA LEU A 160 19.54 -11.27 26.22
C LEU A 160 20.76 -11.82 26.97
N THR A 161 21.20 -11.12 28.02
CA THR A 161 22.34 -11.56 28.84
C THR A 161 22.02 -11.62 30.34
N ASN A 162 22.82 -12.42 31.07
CA ASN A 162 22.84 -12.48 32.53
C ASN A 162 21.46 -12.70 33.18
N VAL A 163 20.67 -13.62 32.62
CA VAL A 163 19.34 -14.00 33.13
C VAL A 163 19.50 -14.85 34.39
N ASN A 164 19.66 -14.19 35.55
CA ASN A 164 19.85 -14.87 36.83
C ASN A 164 19.22 -14.10 38.01
N PRO A 165 18.15 -14.60 38.67
CA PRO A 165 17.29 -15.75 38.36
C PRO A 165 15.96 -15.34 37.67
N LYS A 166 15.28 -16.29 37.01
CA LYS A 166 13.86 -16.30 36.58
C LYS A 166 13.25 -14.99 36.02
N ALA A 167 13.52 -14.62 34.76
CA ALA A 167 12.74 -13.59 34.07
C ALA A 167 11.34 -14.11 33.72
N ASN A 168 10.28 -13.40 34.10
CA ASN A 168 8.91 -13.75 33.75
C ASN A 168 8.38 -12.79 32.68
N PHE A 169 7.99 -13.34 31.54
CA PHE A 169 7.27 -12.64 30.47
C PHE A 169 5.80 -13.07 30.57
N ASN A 170 4.93 -12.14 30.94
CA ASN A 170 3.50 -12.38 31.07
C ASN A 170 2.76 -11.72 29.91
N PHE A 171 2.14 -12.52 29.06
CA PHE A 171 1.27 -12.06 28.00
C PHE A 171 -0.15 -11.96 28.55
N LEU A 172 -0.65 -10.73 28.67
CA LEU A 172 -1.90 -10.40 29.36
C LEU A 172 -3.14 -10.82 28.56
N ALA A 173 -4.24 -11.08 29.27
CA ALA A 173 -5.46 -11.68 28.71
C ALA A 173 -6.03 -10.83 27.55
N GLY A 174 -6.27 -11.48 26.41
CA GLY A 174 -6.80 -10.82 25.21
C GLY A 174 -5.79 -10.01 24.40
N GLY A 175 -4.53 -9.92 24.86
CA GLY A 175 -3.48 -9.19 24.17
C GLY A 175 -2.90 -9.90 22.94
N THR A 176 -2.27 -9.15 22.04
CA THR A 176 -1.58 -9.62 20.82
C THR A 176 -0.07 -9.32 20.82
N GLY A 177 0.50 -9.00 21.97
CA GLY A 177 1.87 -8.50 22.08
C GLY A 177 2.92 -9.49 21.57
N VAL A 178 4.05 -8.94 21.12
CA VAL A 178 5.13 -9.69 20.48
C VAL A 178 6.41 -9.47 21.25
N VAL A 179 7.13 -10.55 21.56
CA VAL A 179 8.49 -10.51 22.07
C VAL A 179 9.43 -11.12 21.06
N VAL A 180 10.52 -10.41 20.73
CA VAL A 180 11.59 -10.92 19.87
C VAL A 180 12.92 -10.77 20.59
N ILE A 181 13.68 -11.86 20.66
CA ILE A 181 15.04 -11.88 21.22
C ILE A 181 15.98 -12.46 20.16
N ASP A 182 16.80 -11.63 19.52
CA ASP A 182 17.61 -12.08 18.36
C ASP A 182 18.76 -13.00 18.78
N ASP A 183 19.44 -12.66 19.88
CA ASP A 183 20.60 -13.40 20.37
C ASP A 183 20.47 -13.77 21.86
N MET A 184 20.67 -15.05 22.15
CA MET A 184 20.82 -15.60 23.49
C MET A 184 22.32 -15.79 23.77
N ALA A 185 23.02 -14.69 24.07
CA ALA A 185 24.49 -14.59 24.15
C ALA A 185 25.17 -15.52 25.19
N GLY A 186 25.15 -16.85 24.96
CA GLY A 186 25.82 -17.87 25.77
C GLY A 186 25.15 -18.26 27.09
N TYR A 187 23.91 -17.82 27.37
CA TYR A 187 23.21 -18.11 28.63
C TYR A 187 22.13 -19.19 28.47
N ALA A 188 21.89 -19.95 29.55
CA ALA A 188 20.87 -20.99 29.58
C ALA A 188 19.45 -20.37 29.56
N VAL A 189 18.69 -20.67 28.49
CA VAL A 189 17.23 -20.47 28.39
C VAL A 189 16.44 -20.87 29.66
N GLY A 190 17.01 -21.70 30.54
CA GLY A 190 16.42 -22.11 31.81
C GLY A 190 16.05 -21.00 32.81
N GLY A 191 16.51 -19.77 32.58
CA GLY A 191 16.12 -18.58 33.33
C GLY A 191 14.85 -17.87 32.82
N ILE A 192 14.29 -18.26 31.67
CA ILE A 192 13.10 -17.63 31.08
C ILE A 192 11.84 -18.39 31.51
N TYR A 193 10.80 -17.65 31.87
CA TYR A 193 9.45 -18.13 32.11
C TYR A 193 8.48 -17.32 31.25
N ILE A 194 7.58 -18.02 30.57
CA ILE A 194 6.61 -17.43 29.67
C ILE A 194 5.23 -17.83 30.18
N ASN A 195 4.37 -16.85 30.45
CA ASN A 195 3.00 -17.09 30.84
C ASN A 195 2.06 -16.44 29.84
N PHE A 196 1.14 -17.21 29.27
CA PHE A 196 0.08 -16.70 28.42
C PHE A 196 -1.25 -16.73 29.17
N GLU A 197 -1.88 -15.58 29.37
CA GLU A 197 -3.21 -15.52 29.96
C GLU A 197 -4.30 -15.92 28.94
N SER A 198 -5.45 -16.33 29.45
CA SER A 198 -6.60 -16.79 28.67
C SER A 198 -7.01 -15.78 27.60
N GLY A 199 -7.10 -16.26 26.35
CA GLY A 199 -7.46 -15.44 25.19
C GLY A 199 -6.34 -14.56 24.64
N ASN A 200 -5.13 -14.61 25.21
CA ASN A 200 -3.96 -13.97 24.59
C ASN A 200 -3.56 -14.68 23.28
N ALA A 201 -3.23 -13.90 22.26
CA ALA A 201 -2.73 -14.34 20.95
C ALA A 201 -1.32 -13.79 20.66
N GLY A 202 -0.63 -13.33 21.70
CA GLY A 202 0.75 -12.85 21.61
C GLY A 202 1.74 -13.96 21.30
N SER A 203 2.95 -13.55 20.95
CA SER A 203 4.01 -14.47 20.53
C SER A 203 5.36 -14.12 21.15
N PHE A 204 6.20 -15.15 21.30
CA PHE A 204 7.54 -15.03 21.85
C PHE A 204 8.54 -15.72 20.91
N THR A 205 9.51 -14.97 20.40
CA THR A 205 10.48 -15.43 19.40
C THR A 205 11.89 -15.45 19.98
N LEU A 206 12.59 -16.56 19.79
CA LEU A 206 14.01 -16.73 20.09
C LEU A 206 14.80 -16.90 18.80
N GLY A 207 15.77 -16.03 18.56
CA GLY A 207 16.68 -16.07 17.41
C GLY A 207 17.84 -17.06 17.57
N GLY A 208 18.67 -17.13 16.52
CA GLY A 208 19.51 -18.27 16.19
C GLY A 208 20.86 -18.42 16.89
N ASN A 209 21.42 -17.36 17.47
CA ASN A 209 22.83 -17.36 17.92
C ASN A 209 23.07 -18.05 19.29
N ILE A 210 22.55 -19.25 19.50
CA ILE A 210 22.86 -20.06 20.69
C ILE A 210 24.22 -20.76 20.47
N ILE A 211 25.31 -20.19 21.01
CA ILE A 211 26.74 -20.52 20.76
C ILE A 211 27.17 -21.98 21.07
N SER A 212 26.27 -22.95 21.33
CA SER A 212 26.69 -24.36 21.52
C SER A 212 25.69 -25.48 21.20
N ALA A 213 24.55 -25.19 20.57
CA ALA A 213 23.66 -26.21 20.01
C ALA A 213 22.80 -25.59 18.90
N PRO A 214 22.48 -26.31 17.81
CA PRO A 214 21.72 -25.73 16.70
C PRO A 214 20.37 -25.20 17.22
N PRO A 215 20.02 -23.93 16.94
CA PRO A 215 18.72 -23.38 17.29
C PRO A 215 17.69 -24.15 16.47
N THR A 216 16.87 -24.91 17.15
CA THR A 216 15.77 -25.65 16.55
C THR A 216 14.62 -25.60 17.53
N SER A 217 13.42 -25.92 17.08
CA SER A 217 12.23 -26.24 17.88
C SER A 217 12.49 -26.92 19.24
N SER A 218 13.63 -27.60 19.41
CA SER A 218 14.16 -28.13 20.67
C SER A 218 14.29 -27.14 21.85
N SER A 219 14.63 -25.86 21.66
CA SER A 219 14.80 -24.93 22.81
C SER A 219 13.45 -24.51 23.41
N ILE A 220 12.47 -24.20 22.56
CA ILE A 220 11.10 -23.91 22.98
C ILE A 220 10.43 -25.17 23.53
N ALA A 221 10.59 -26.31 22.84
CA ALA A 221 10.11 -27.59 23.34
C ALA A 221 10.71 -27.93 24.72
N TRP A 222 11.98 -27.58 24.95
CA TRP A 222 12.63 -27.74 26.25
C TRP A 222 12.01 -26.84 27.32
N LEU A 223 11.68 -25.57 27.02
CA LEU A 223 10.99 -24.68 27.96
C LEU A 223 9.64 -25.28 28.37
N ILE A 224 8.83 -25.74 27.41
CA ILE A 224 7.54 -26.39 27.65
C ILE A 224 7.74 -27.65 28.51
N ALA A 225 8.64 -28.56 28.10
CA ALA A 225 8.90 -29.81 28.79
C ALA A 225 9.44 -29.63 30.23
N ASN A 226 10.04 -28.49 30.56
CA ASN A 226 10.57 -28.16 31.88
C ASN A 226 9.67 -27.21 32.69
N SER A 227 8.38 -27.11 32.33
CA SER A 227 7.39 -26.29 33.06
C SER A 227 7.80 -24.83 33.17
N ARG A 228 8.43 -24.30 32.11
CA ARG A 228 8.81 -22.89 31.98
C ARG A 228 7.80 -22.08 31.17
N VAL A 229 6.88 -22.76 30.48
CA VAL A 229 5.74 -22.12 29.83
C VAL A 229 4.48 -22.46 30.63
N SER A 230 3.61 -21.48 30.83
CA SER A 230 2.35 -21.62 31.55
C SER A 230 1.20 -20.95 30.84
N ILE A 231 -0.02 -21.42 31.11
CA ILE A 231 -1.27 -20.77 30.72
C ILE A 231 -2.01 -20.39 32.00
N ASP A 232 -2.42 -19.13 32.14
CA ASP A 232 -3.09 -18.62 33.34
C ASP A 232 -2.34 -18.90 34.65
N GLY A 233 -1.00 -18.83 34.60
CA GLY A 233 -0.10 -19.12 35.72
C GLY A 233 0.03 -20.60 36.06
N VAL A 234 -0.64 -21.50 35.34
CA VAL A 234 -0.51 -22.95 35.49
C VAL A 234 0.52 -23.47 34.50
N ALA A 235 1.61 -24.04 35.00
CA ALA A 235 2.64 -24.63 34.15
C ALA A 235 2.06 -25.69 33.22
N ASP A 236 2.37 -25.59 31.93
CA ASP A 236 1.86 -26.48 30.90
C ASP A 236 3.03 -27.15 30.17
N THR A 237 3.02 -28.48 30.17
CA THR A 237 4.04 -29.31 29.54
C THR A 237 3.57 -29.91 28.20
N ASN A 238 2.34 -29.61 27.77
CA ASN A 238 1.80 -30.11 26.51
C ASN A 238 2.22 -29.20 25.35
N ILE A 239 3.07 -29.71 24.45
CA ILE A 239 3.53 -28.96 23.29
C ILE A 239 2.40 -28.59 22.32
N SER A 240 1.31 -29.36 22.26
CA SER A 240 0.18 -29.10 21.35
C SER A 240 -0.69 -27.90 21.79
N SER A 241 -0.52 -27.43 23.03
CA SER A 241 -1.14 -26.19 23.51
C SER A 241 -0.56 -24.93 22.85
N TYR A 242 0.50 -25.07 22.06
CA TYR A 242 1.25 -23.97 21.47
C TYR A 242 1.44 -24.16 19.96
N LEU A 243 1.39 -23.06 19.21
CA LEU A 243 1.86 -22.99 17.83
C LEU A 243 3.36 -22.68 17.87
N ILE A 244 4.17 -23.56 17.26
CA ILE A 244 5.62 -23.37 17.18
C ILE A 244 6.00 -23.24 15.71
N THR A 245 6.44 -22.05 15.31
CA THR A 245 6.84 -21.74 13.93
C THR A 245 8.35 -21.55 13.88
N GLN A 246 8.99 -22.14 12.87
CA GLN A 246 10.42 -21.95 12.61
C GLN A 246 10.58 -21.10 11.34
N ASN A 247 11.29 -19.97 11.45
CA ASN A 247 11.63 -19.11 10.32
C ASN A 247 13.15 -18.90 10.30
N GLY A 248 13.85 -19.62 9.41
CA GLY A 248 15.30 -19.72 9.43
C GLY A 248 15.80 -20.27 10.77
N ASP A 249 16.66 -19.50 11.45
CA ASP A 249 17.22 -19.86 12.76
C ASP A 249 16.36 -19.36 13.94
N ALA A 250 15.31 -18.58 13.69
CA ALA A 250 14.40 -18.12 14.72
C ALA A 250 13.27 -19.14 14.95
N THR A 251 12.90 -19.33 16.22
CA THR A 251 11.73 -20.13 16.61
C THR A 251 10.77 -19.25 17.40
N THR A 252 9.50 -19.24 17.01
CA THR A 252 8.42 -18.51 17.66
C THR A 252 7.48 -19.47 18.37
N ILE A 253 7.04 -19.14 19.59
CA ILE A 253 5.96 -19.80 20.31
C ILE A 253 4.80 -18.81 20.51
N ALA A 254 3.59 -19.25 20.22
CA ALA A 254 2.36 -18.57 20.60
C ALA A 254 1.39 -19.60 21.21
N PRO A 255 0.42 -19.19 22.05
CA PRO A 255 -0.67 -20.08 22.43
C PRO A 255 -1.35 -20.58 21.16
N ASN A 256 -1.59 -21.88 21.08
CA ASN A 256 -2.38 -22.41 19.99
C ASN A 256 -3.81 -21.84 20.17
N PRO A 257 -4.30 -20.99 19.26
CA PRO A 257 -5.64 -20.42 19.38
C PRO A 257 -6.71 -21.51 19.29
N TYR A 258 -6.33 -22.70 18.81
CA TYR A 258 -7.19 -23.86 18.64
C TYR A 258 -7.04 -24.93 19.72
N ARG A 259 -6.37 -24.64 20.86
CA ARG A 259 -6.16 -25.63 21.92
C ARG A 259 -7.45 -26.17 22.56
N ASP A 260 -8.53 -25.40 22.51
CA ASP A 260 -9.84 -25.79 23.05
C ASP A 260 -10.69 -26.57 22.04
N TYR A 261 -10.12 -26.87 20.85
CA TYR A 261 -10.80 -27.59 19.78
C TYR A 261 -10.42 -29.06 19.78
N GLU A 262 -11.39 -29.90 19.43
CA GLU A 262 -11.18 -31.33 19.24
C GLU A 262 -10.41 -31.57 17.96
N THR A 263 -9.14 -31.92 18.08
CA THR A 263 -8.29 -32.16 16.91
C THR A 263 -8.74 -33.41 16.15
N PHE A 264 -8.92 -33.28 14.84
CA PHE A 264 -9.00 -34.42 13.94
C PHE A 264 -7.62 -35.07 13.84
N ILE A 265 -7.50 -36.30 14.34
CA ILE A 265 -6.24 -37.06 14.35
C ILE A 265 -6.11 -38.00 13.15
N GLY A 266 -7.23 -38.32 12.48
CA GLY A 266 -7.27 -39.33 11.40
C GLY A 266 -7.01 -40.76 11.90
N GLN A 267 -6.99 -41.70 10.96
CA GLN A 267 -6.41 -43.03 11.10
C GLN A 267 -4.93 -42.94 10.74
N ASN A 268 -4.06 -43.61 11.50
CA ASN A 268 -2.64 -43.70 11.15
C ASN A 268 -2.50 -44.35 9.77
N ASP A 269 -1.93 -43.58 8.85
CA ASP A 269 -1.72 -43.86 7.43
C ASP A 269 -0.88 -45.15 7.26
N ASP A 270 -1.54 -46.29 7.05
CA ASP A 270 -0.89 -47.57 6.74
C ASP A 270 -1.11 -48.03 5.28
N SER A 271 -1.87 -47.30 4.48
CA SER A 271 -2.10 -47.61 3.06
C SER A 271 -2.80 -46.45 2.35
N SER A 272 -2.75 -46.43 1.01
CA SER A 272 -3.27 -45.43 0.06
C SER A 272 -4.80 -45.17 0.09
N ALA A 273 -5.42 -45.21 1.26
CA ALA A 273 -6.83 -45.00 1.54
C ALA A 273 -7.04 -43.64 2.23
N PRO A 274 -8.24 -43.04 2.16
CA PRO A 274 -8.54 -41.79 2.86
C PRO A 274 -8.29 -41.90 4.37
N VAL A 275 -7.83 -40.78 4.96
CA VAL A 275 -7.24 -40.68 6.30
C VAL A 275 -8.30 -40.89 7.40
N GLY A 276 -9.58 -40.81 7.08
CA GLY A 276 -10.66 -41.15 8.00
C GLY A 276 -11.92 -40.31 7.77
N ALA A 277 -13.07 -40.86 8.17
CA ALA A 277 -14.35 -40.17 8.12
C ALA A 277 -14.55 -39.23 9.32
N LEU A 278 -15.18 -38.06 9.10
CA LEU A 278 -15.54 -37.12 10.18
C LEU A 278 -16.54 -37.70 11.21
N TYR A 279 -17.32 -38.73 10.85
CA TYR A 279 -18.31 -39.39 11.73
C TYR A 279 -17.77 -40.60 12.49
N VAL A 280 -16.45 -40.78 12.52
CA VAL A 280 -15.84 -41.86 13.27
C VAL A 280 -15.20 -41.26 14.51
N ASN A 281 -15.81 -41.50 15.66
CA ASN A 281 -15.31 -41.11 16.98
C ASN A 281 -13.79 -41.31 17.14
N ALA A 282 -13.25 -42.44 16.68
CA ALA A 282 -11.84 -42.78 16.80
C ALA A 282 -10.88 -41.88 15.99
N ASN A 283 -11.40 -41.04 15.09
CA ASN A 283 -10.60 -40.09 14.31
C ASN A 283 -10.48 -38.72 14.99
N TRP A 284 -11.06 -38.55 16.18
CA TRP A 284 -11.00 -37.34 17.00
C TRP A 284 -10.18 -37.62 18.26
N ALA A 285 -9.41 -36.63 18.72
CA ALA A 285 -8.49 -36.77 19.85
C ALA A 285 -9.17 -37.31 21.12
N ASP A 286 -10.36 -36.79 21.47
CA ASP A 286 -11.09 -37.23 22.68
C ASP A 286 -12.04 -38.41 22.43
N GLY A 287 -12.06 -38.97 21.21
CA GLY A 287 -12.91 -40.11 20.88
C GLY A 287 -14.41 -39.76 20.76
N SER A 288 -14.75 -38.48 20.60
CA SER A 288 -16.11 -37.98 20.38
C SER A 288 -16.19 -37.11 19.13
N ILE A 289 -17.29 -37.24 18.40
CA ILE A 289 -17.58 -36.37 17.24
C ILE A 289 -17.93 -34.97 17.77
N PRO A 290 -17.30 -33.90 17.27
CA PRO A 290 -17.63 -32.53 17.65
C PRO A 290 -19.06 -32.16 17.29
N ASP A 291 -19.85 -31.74 18.29
CA ASP A 291 -21.32 -31.69 18.20
C ASP A 291 -21.95 -30.32 18.54
N GLY A 292 -21.45 -29.22 17.99
CA GLY A 292 -22.00 -27.86 18.23
C GLY A 292 -21.74 -27.31 19.65
N THR A 293 -21.52 -28.17 20.64
CA THR A 293 -21.01 -27.80 21.98
C THR A 293 -19.49 -27.75 22.04
N THR A 294 -18.87 -28.55 21.16
CA THR A 294 -17.42 -28.66 21.00
C THR A 294 -17.11 -28.54 19.52
N THR A 295 -16.12 -27.73 19.16
CA THR A 295 -15.74 -27.52 17.76
C THR A 295 -14.54 -28.40 17.42
N GLY A 296 -14.66 -29.14 16.33
CA GLY A 296 -13.59 -29.93 15.75
C GLY A 296 -12.62 -29.06 14.98
N LEU A 297 -11.34 -29.37 15.04
CA LEU A 297 -10.30 -28.71 14.26
C LEU A 297 -9.70 -29.66 13.24
N ILE A 298 -9.66 -29.22 11.99
CA ILE A 298 -8.94 -29.87 10.89
C ILE A 298 -7.77 -28.95 10.51
N TYR A 299 -6.53 -29.41 10.71
CA TYR A 299 -5.32 -28.61 10.49
C TYR A 299 -4.15 -29.41 9.87
N LYS A 300 -4.42 -30.58 9.28
CA LYS A 300 -3.37 -31.45 8.70
C LYS A 300 -3.56 -31.67 7.20
N THR A 301 -2.42 -31.75 6.51
CA THR A 301 -2.20 -31.88 5.07
C THR A 301 -2.65 -33.22 4.43
N GLN A 302 -3.67 -33.91 4.95
CA GLN A 302 -4.12 -35.17 4.34
C GLN A 302 -5.64 -35.20 4.08
N ASN A 303 -6.03 -35.94 3.05
CA ASN A 303 -7.41 -36.09 2.57
C ASN A 303 -8.38 -36.60 3.66
N VAL A 304 -9.13 -35.69 4.26
CA VAL A 304 -10.26 -36.00 5.15
C VAL A 304 -11.45 -36.44 4.29
N TRP A 305 -12.26 -37.38 4.77
CA TRP A 305 -13.45 -37.83 4.05
C TRP A 305 -14.75 -37.39 4.73
N PHE A 306 -15.65 -36.83 3.93
CA PHE A 306 -17.06 -36.67 4.30
C PHE A 306 -17.82 -37.97 4.03
N GLY A 307 -18.63 -38.41 4.99
CA GLY A 307 -19.76 -39.28 4.65
C GLY A 307 -20.72 -38.57 3.67
N THR A 308 -21.70 -39.28 3.13
CA THR A 308 -22.71 -38.66 2.24
C THR A 308 -23.54 -37.58 2.92
N VAL A 309 -23.59 -37.58 4.26
CA VAL A 309 -24.39 -36.63 5.04
C VAL A 309 -23.63 -36.18 6.27
N ALA A 310 -23.69 -34.87 6.53
CA ALA A 310 -23.17 -34.19 7.69
C ALA A 310 -24.24 -33.48 8.49
N TYR A 311 -24.38 -33.80 9.78
CA TYR A 311 -25.34 -33.14 10.66
C TYR A 311 -24.80 -33.06 12.06
N ASP A 312 -25.25 -32.05 12.81
CA ASP A 312 -24.86 -31.75 14.18
C ASP A 312 -23.36 -31.50 14.35
N LEU A 313 -22.61 -31.22 13.28
CA LEU A 313 -21.17 -31.01 13.35
C LEU A 313 -20.80 -29.55 13.59
N ALA A 314 -19.77 -29.30 14.39
CA ALA A 314 -19.06 -28.02 14.40
C ALA A 314 -17.61 -28.24 13.99
N ILE A 315 -17.20 -27.71 12.84
CA ILE A 315 -15.86 -27.92 12.26
C ILE A 315 -15.23 -26.56 11.97
N LEU A 316 -13.95 -26.43 12.30
CA LEU A 316 -13.05 -25.39 11.83
C LEU A 316 -11.92 -26.05 11.04
N GLN A 317 -11.80 -25.70 9.77
CA GLN A 317 -10.74 -26.11 8.88
C GLN A 317 -9.82 -24.93 8.63
N ILE A 318 -8.55 -25.08 8.98
CA ILE A 318 -7.51 -24.06 8.77
C ILE A 318 -6.42 -24.52 7.80
N ASP A 319 -6.47 -25.79 7.39
CA ASP A 319 -5.59 -26.46 6.42
C ASP A 319 -6.22 -27.80 5.99
N GLY A 320 -5.63 -28.47 5.01
CA GLY A 320 -6.04 -29.73 4.40
C GLY A 320 -7.06 -29.56 3.27
N THR A 321 -7.07 -30.53 2.35
CA THR A 321 -8.12 -30.68 1.35
C THR A 321 -9.10 -31.74 1.79
N ILE A 322 -10.39 -31.42 1.74
CA ILE A 322 -11.45 -32.40 1.85
C ILE A 322 -11.94 -32.76 0.45
N VAL A 323 -11.70 -34.02 0.08
CA VAL A 323 -12.19 -34.60 -1.16
C VAL A 323 -13.26 -35.65 -0.85
N ASN A 324 -14.31 -35.67 -1.67
CA ASN A 324 -15.23 -36.79 -1.72
C ASN A 324 -15.50 -37.16 -3.17
N GLY A 325 -15.42 -38.44 -3.51
CA GLY A 325 -15.78 -38.93 -4.84
C GLY A 325 -17.29 -38.89 -5.13
N SER A 326 -18.11 -38.41 -4.19
CA SER A 326 -19.57 -38.36 -4.28
C SER A 326 -20.14 -37.11 -3.60
N GLU A 327 -21.46 -36.92 -3.75
CA GLU A 327 -22.24 -35.86 -3.09
C GLU A 327 -22.06 -35.85 -1.56
N VAL A 328 -21.93 -34.64 -1.00
CA VAL A 328 -21.93 -34.36 0.45
C VAL A 328 -23.11 -33.46 0.78
N ALA A 329 -23.92 -33.87 1.76
CA ALA A 329 -25.02 -33.04 2.26
C ALA A 329 -24.72 -32.47 3.66
N LEU A 330 -24.53 -31.16 3.79
CA LEU A 330 -24.61 -30.46 5.08
C LEU A 330 -26.08 -30.31 5.47
N ARG A 331 -26.47 -30.90 6.59
CA ARG A 331 -27.84 -30.94 7.10
C ARG A 331 -27.97 -30.23 8.43
N GLY A 332 -29.07 -29.52 8.59
CA GLY A 332 -29.52 -29.03 9.89
C GLY A 332 -29.84 -30.22 10.77
N GLY A 333 -29.50 -30.13 12.06
CA GLY A 333 -29.36 -31.22 13.01
C GLY A 333 -30.39 -32.36 13.03
N SER A 334 -30.07 -33.43 13.77
CA SER A 334 -30.94 -34.60 13.90
C SER A 334 -32.30 -34.28 14.56
N ASP A 335 -33.30 -35.14 14.32
CA ASP A 335 -34.66 -34.94 14.85
C ASP A 335 -34.66 -34.74 16.36
N GLY A 336 -35.20 -33.62 16.83
CA GLY A 336 -35.26 -33.24 18.24
C GLY A 336 -34.01 -32.55 18.80
N THR A 337 -32.96 -32.31 18.02
CA THR A 337 -31.81 -31.49 18.43
C THR A 337 -32.00 -30.03 18.00
N SER A 338 -31.45 -29.09 18.77
CA SER A 338 -31.35 -27.69 18.38
C SER A 338 -29.93 -27.34 17.89
N ASN A 339 -29.14 -28.35 17.52
CA ASN A 339 -27.75 -28.16 17.18
C ASN A 339 -27.64 -27.57 15.76
N THR A 340 -26.73 -26.62 15.63
CA THR A 340 -26.39 -26.01 14.36
C THR A 340 -25.25 -26.80 13.75
N THR A 341 -25.36 -27.18 12.48
CA THR A 341 -24.20 -27.67 11.75
C THR A 341 -23.39 -26.46 11.30
N THR A 342 -22.22 -26.26 11.88
CA THR A 342 -21.30 -25.17 11.56
C THR A 342 -20.05 -25.74 10.91
N TYR A 343 -19.66 -25.18 9.77
CA TYR A 343 -18.42 -25.50 9.10
C TYR A 343 -17.74 -24.20 8.70
N VAL A 344 -16.63 -23.90 9.38
CA VAL A 344 -15.78 -22.74 9.11
C VAL A 344 -14.54 -23.18 8.35
N ILE A 345 -14.22 -22.51 7.24
CA ILE A 345 -12.95 -22.60 6.53
C ILE A 345 -12.24 -21.26 6.77
N ASN A 346 -11.03 -21.31 7.31
CA ASN A 346 -10.20 -20.15 7.65
C ASN A 346 -8.73 -20.51 7.38
N ASP A 347 -8.45 -20.81 6.12
CA ASP A 347 -7.12 -21.17 5.65
C ASP A 347 -6.36 -19.93 5.21
N SER A 348 -5.12 -19.77 5.68
CA SER A 348 -4.28 -18.64 5.31
C SER A 348 -3.69 -18.74 3.89
N ASP A 349 -3.80 -19.90 3.24
CA ASP A 349 -3.34 -20.07 1.86
C ASP A 349 -4.24 -19.30 0.89
N THR A 350 -3.63 -18.34 0.19
CA THR A 350 -4.28 -17.49 -0.81
C THR A 350 -4.01 -17.97 -2.24
N ASP A 351 -3.17 -19.00 -2.46
CA ASP A 351 -2.90 -19.57 -3.78
C ASP A 351 -4.00 -20.57 -4.19
N TYR A 352 -5.17 -20.00 -4.48
CA TYR A 352 -6.36 -20.76 -4.86
C TYR A 352 -6.19 -21.58 -6.16
N ALA A 353 -5.13 -21.32 -6.93
CA ALA A 353 -4.81 -22.08 -8.14
C ALA A 353 -4.14 -23.42 -7.84
N SER A 354 -3.39 -23.53 -6.74
CA SER A 354 -2.69 -24.75 -6.36
C SER A 354 -3.39 -25.53 -5.25
N TYR A 355 -4.34 -24.90 -4.55
CA TYR A 355 -4.92 -25.46 -3.35
C TYR A 355 -6.43 -25.17 -3.19
N THR A 356 -7.15 -26.18 -2.70
CA THR A 356 -8.59 -26.15 -2.45
C THR A 356 -8.88 -26.83 -1.11
N ASN A 357 -9.61 -26.16 -0.22
CA ASN A 357 -10.01 -26.71 1.07
C ASN A 357 -11.14 -27.73 0.94
N LEU A 358 -12.08 -27.47 0.04
CA LEU A 358 -13.23 -28.34 -0.19
C LEU A 358 -13.44 -28.51 -1.69
N SER A 359 -13.12 -29.69 -2.22
CA SER A 359 -13.31 -30.03 -3.63
C SER A 359 -14.31 -31.18 -3.73
N LEU A 360 -15.54 -30.88 -4.17
CA LEU A 360 -16.64 -31.84 -4.18
C LEU A 360 -17.43 -31.79 -5.49
N PRO A 361 -17.86 -32.94 -6.04
CA PRO A 361 -18.79 -32.94 -7.16
C PRO A 361 -20.12 -32.26 -6.83
N THR A 362 -20.63 -32.45 -5.61
CA THR A 362 -21.88 -31.81 -5.19
C THR A 362 -21.86 -31.52 -3.70
N LEU A 363 -22.18 -30.28 -3.34
CA LEU A 363 -22.44 -29.86 -1.97
C LEU A 363 -23.92 -29.51 -1.82
N THR A 364 -24.63 -30.32 -1.04
CA THR A 364 -26.04 -30.10 -0.73
C THR A 364 -26.17 -29.42 0.64
N ILE A 365 -26.72 -28.21 0.69
CA ILE A 365 -27.08 -27.52 1.94
C ILE A 365 -28.58 -27.69 2.16
N TRP A 366 -28.94 -28.49 3.17
CA TRP A 366 -30.33 -28.89 3.41
C TRP A 366 -30.73 -28.87 4.89
N SER A 367 -31.50 -27.86 5.30
CA SER A 367 -32.05 -27.83 6.65
C SER A 367 -33.17 -28.87 6.80
N HIS A 368 -32.91 -29.92 7.57
CA HIS A 368 -33.96 -30.81 8.05
C HIS A 368 -34.51 -30.23 9.37
N TYR A 369 -35.83 -30.23 9.54
CA TYR A 369 -36.50 -29.75 10.76
C TYR A 369 -36.27 -28.26 11.12
N SER A 370 -35.91 -27.43 10.15
CA SER A 370 -35.63 -25.99 10.33
C SER A 370 -34.38 -25.67 11.18
N ASN A 371 -33.54 -26.66 11.49
CA ASN A 371 -32.28 -26.43 12.18
C ASN A 371 -31.30 -25.65 11.27
N PRO A 372 -30.60 -24.63 11.78
CA PRO A 372 -29.70 -23.81 10.98
C PRO A 372 -28.47 -24.59 10.52
N ILE A 373 -27.94 -24.19 9.37
CA ILE A 373 -26.64 -24.63 8.84
C ILE A 373 -25.85 -23.36 8.57
N ASP A 374 -24.59 -23.34 9.01
CA ASP A 374 -23.67 -22.23 8.77
C ASP A 374 -22.41 -22.75 8.10
N LEU A 375 -22.25 -22.45 6.80
CA LEU A 375 -21.01 -22.64 6.08
C LEU A 375 -20.29 -21.29 5.99
N SER A 376 -19.24 -21.11 6.76
CA SER A 376 -18.46 -19.87 6.78
C SER A 376 -17.12 -20.08 6.07
N ILE A 377 -16.84 -19.32 5.02
CA ILE A 377 -15.56 -19.31 4.30
C ILE A 377 -14.90 -17.96 4.60
N LEU A 378 -14.19 -17.92 5.73
CA LEU A 378 -13.50 -16.71 6.18
C LEU A 378 -12.24 -16.47 5.33
N SER A 379 -11.54 -17.54 4.97
CA SER A 379 -10.44 -17.55 4.01
C SER A 379 -10.28 -18.98 3.48
N GLY A 380 -9.63 -19.15 2.32
CA GLY A 380 -9.50 -20.44 1.64
C GLY A 380 -10.42 -20.60 0.43
N HIS A 381 -10.45 -21.80 -0.14
CA HIS A 381 -11.09 -22.08 -1.44
C HIS A 381 -12.00 -23.30 -1.40
N VAL A 382 -13.24 -23.12 -1.84
CA VAL A 382 -14.23 -24.17 -2.08
C VAL A 382 -14.50 -24.25 -3.57
N ASP A 383 -14.34 -25.43 -4.15
CA ASP A 383 -14.58 -25.71 -5.57
C ASP A 383 -15.58 -26.86 -5.72
N LEU A 384 -16.66 -26.61 -6.47
CA LEU A 384 -17.79 -27.53 -6.59
C LEU A 384 -18.20 -27.71 -8.06
N ASP A 385 -18.65 -28.89 -8.48
CA ASP A 385 -19.37 -28.97 -9.76
C ASP A 385 -20.81 -28.42 -9.60
N LEU A 386 -21.44 -28.71 -8.46
CA LEU A 386 -22.81 -28.31 -8.15
C LEU A 386 -22.97 -27.89 -6.67
N LEU A 387 -23.47 -26.67 -6.45
CA LEU A 387 -24.01 -26.23 -5.16
C LEU A 387 -25.53 -26.42 -5.13
N GLN A 388 -26.02 -27.35 -4.32
CA GLN A 388 -27.43 -27.63 -4.17
C GLN A 388 -27.99 -27.05 -2.87
N LEU A 389 -28.78 -25.99 -2.98
CA LEU A 389 -29.53 -25.43 -1.86
C LEU A 389 -30.89 -26.13 -1.83
N VAL A 390 -31.37 -26.65 -0.69
CA VAL A 390 -32.65 -27.38 -0.62
C VAL A 390 -33.64 -26.68 0.32
N ALA A 391 -34.86 -26.43 -0.18
CA ALA A 391 -35.95 -25.82 0.59
C ALA A 391 -36.73 -26.83 1.45
N PRO A 392 -37.31 -26.43 2.62
CA PRO A 392 -37.22 -25.11 3.25
C PRO A 392 -35.85 -24.96 3.97
N GLY A 393 -34.95 -24.18 3.40
CA GLY A 393 -33.57 -24.10 3.85
C GLY A 393 -33.35 -22.89 4.73
N ASN A 394 -32.84 -23.11 5.94
CA ASN A 394 -32.22 -22.08 6.79
C ASN A 394 -30.68 -22.12 6.64
N GLY A 395 -30.19 -22.45 5.45
CA GLY A 395 -28.76 -22.46 5.16
C GLY A 395 -28.24 -21.03 5.10
N VAL A 396 -27.16 -20.76 5.83
CA VAL A 396 -26.39 -19.53 5.76
C VAL A 396 -25.01 -19.88 5.22
N ILE A 397 -24.59 -19.16 4.18
CA ILE A 397 -23.21 -19.17 3.71
C ILE A 397 -22.64 -17.81 4.09
N SER A 398 -21.54 -17.75 4.83
CA SER A 398 -20.88 -16.49 5.19
C SER A 398 -19.49 -16.44 4.57
N MET A 399 -19.20 -15.41 3.79
CA MET A 399 -17.93 -15.24 3.07
C MET A 399 -17.19 -14.04 3.63
N LYS A 400 -15.89 -14.16 3.92
CA LYS A 400 -15.04 -12.99 4.18
C LYS A 400 -14.04 -12.78 3.06
N ASP A 401 -12.92 -13.50 3.07
CA ASP A 401 -11.77 -13.33 2.16
C ASP A 401 -11.56 -14.52 1.22
N GLY A 402 -12.30 -15.62 1.40
CA GLY A 402 -12.16 -16.85 0.60
C GLY A 402 -12.94 -16.86 -0.73
N ILE A 403 -12.78 -17.95 -1.47
CA ILE A 403 -13.45 -18.19 -2.75
C ILE A 403 -14.41 -19.37 -2.63
N LEU A 404 -15.62 -19.19 -3.15
CA LEU A 404 -16.59 -20.26 -3.42
C LEU A 404 -16.85 -20.31 -4.92
N HIS A 405 -16.26 -21.28 -5.59
CA HIS A 405 -16.53 -21.59 -6.98
C HIS A 405 -17.51 -22.76 -7.08
N ALA A 406 -18.53 -22.65 -7.93
CA ALA A 406 -19.35 -23.79 -8.32
C ALA A 406 -19.69 -23.76 -9.82
N GLY A 407 -19.56 -24.89 -10.52
CA GLY A 407 -19.95 -24.99 -11.93
C GLY A 407 -21.43 -24.67 -12.15
N SER A 408 -22.28 -25.01 -11.18
CA SER A 408 -23.71 -24.67 -11.19
C SER A 408 -24.30 -24.54 -9.79
N ILE A 409 -25.45 -23.89 -9.69
CA ILE A 409 -26.26 -23.80 -8.47
C ILE A 409 -27.71 -24.22 -8.76
N THR A 410 -28.33 -24.97 -7.84
CA THR A 410 -29.74 -25.40 -7.96
C THR A 410 -30.67 -24.79 -6.89
N LYS A 411 -31.97 -25.07 -7.01
CA LYS A 411 -33.06 -24.33 -6.34
C LYS A 411 -33.19 -24.63 -4.84
N GLY A 412 -32.93 -23.63 -4.00
CA GLY A 412 -33.33 -23.65 -2.59
C GLY A 412 -33.25 -22.29 -1.90
N GLN A 413 -33.79 -22.23 -0.68
CA GLN A 413 -33.74 -21.01 0.13
C GLN A 413 -32.46 -21.01 0.95
N SER A 414 -31.60 -20.02 0.74
CA SER A 414 -30.44 -19.77 1.60
C SER A 414 -30.09 -18.29 1.61
N THR A 415 -29.41 -17.87 2.67
CA THR A 415 -28.82 -16.54 2.78
C THR A 415 -27.33 -16.66 2.57
N VAL A 416 -26.77 -15.77 1.76
CA VAL A 416 -25.34 -15.59 1.60
C VAL A 416 -24.97 -14.24 2.20
N ASN A 417 -24.08 -14.23 3.17
CA ASN A 417 -23.53 -13.02 3.78
C ASN A 417 -22.12 -12.79 3.25
N MET A 418 -21.85 -11.62 2.69
CA MET A 418 -20.52 -11.12 2.37
C MET A 418 -20.09 -10.23 3.54
N LEU A 419 -19.22 -10.73 4.42
CA LEU A 419 -18.87 -10.17 5.72
C LEU A 419 -18.05 -8.88 5.62
N ALA A 420 -18.16 -8.02 6.63
CA ALA A 420 -17.57 -6.68 6.64
C ALA A 420 -16.05 -6.72 6.44
N GLY A 421 -15.54 -5.83 5.60
CA GLY A 421 -14.11 -5.74 5.26
C GLY A 421 -13.57 -6.92 4.44
N GLY A 422 -14.41 -7.88 4.05
CA GLY A 422 -13.99 -9.05 3.28
C GLY A 422 -13.76 -8.77 1.79
N THR A 423 -12.82 -9.49 1.17
CA THR A 423 -12.52 -9.41 -0.28
C THR A 423 -12.91 -10.66 -1.08
N GLY A 424 -13.64 -11.59 -0.45
CA GLY A 424 -13.94 -12.91 -1.00
C GLY A 424 -14.82 -12.89 -2.24
N ALA A 425 -14.81 -13.99 -2.98
CA ALA A 425 -15.54 -14.13 -4.25
C ALA A 425 -16.45 -15.36 -4.25
N ILE A 426 -17.66 -15.20 -4.75
CA ILE A 426 -18.52 -16.33 -5.12
C ILE A 426 -18.66 -16.34 -6.63
N VAL A 427 -18.43 -17.48 -7.26
CA VAL A 427 -18.46 -17.61 -8.73
C VAL A 427 -19.29 -18.82 -9.10
N PHE A 428 -20.32 -18.59 -9.93
CA PHE A 428 -21.11 -19.66 -10.54
C PHE A 428 -20.96 -19.65 -12.05
N ASP A 429 -20.40 -20.70 -12.66
CA ASP A 429 -20.17 -20.74 -14.12
C ASP A 429 -21.48 -20.74 -14.91
N SER A 430 -22.50 -21.40 -14.38
CA SER A 430 -23.79 -21.53 -15.03
C SER A 430 -24.96 -21.49 -14.05
N LEU A 431 -26.07 -20.92 -14.53
CA LEU A 431 -27.33 -20.92 -13.81
C LEU A 431 -28.26 -21.97 -14.42
N ASP A 432 -28.34 -23.14 -13.79
CA ASP A 432 -29.25 -24.22 -14.18
C ASP A 432 -30.64 -24.05 -13.56
N PHE A 433 -31.25 -22.90 -13.84
CA PHE A 433 -32.61 -22.57 -13.42
C PHE A 433 -33.52 -22.45 -14.63
N ALA A 434 -34.75 -22.94 -14.52
CA ALA A 434 -35.83 -22.39 -15.34
C ALA A 434 -35.92 -20.88 -15.04
N GLU A 435 -36.01 -20.04 -16.09
CA GLU A 435 -36.04 -18.57 -16.01
C GLU A 435 -36.88 -18.07 -14.79
N ASN A 436 -36.34 -17.12 -14.02
CA ASN A 436 -36.94 -16.43 -12.85
C ASN A 436 -36.83 -17.07 -11.45
N SER A 437 -36.03 -18.12 -11.24
CA SER A 437 -36.05 -18.78 -9.91
C SER A 437 -35.14 -18.16 -8.83
N LEU A 438 -33.99 -17.59 -9.19
CA LEU A 438 -33.03 -16.95 -8.25
C LEU A 438 -33.65 -15.82 -7.43
N GLU A 439 -34.46 -14.99 -8.09
CA GLU A 439 -35.22 -13.88 -7.50
C GLU A 439 -36.13 -14.31 -6.34
N THR A 440 -36.43 -15.61 -6.22
CA THR A 440 -37.30 -16.13 -5.17
C THR A 440 -36.57 -17.01 -4.16
N THR A 441 -35.34 -17.44 -4.45
CA THR A 441 -34.65 -18.53 -3.73
C THR A 441 -33.45 -18.03 -2.94
N LEU A 442 -32.54 -17.25 -3.54
CA LEU A 442 -31.32 -16.78 -2.89
C LEU A 442 -31.51 -15.41 -2.22
N LYS A 443 -30.97 -15.20 -1.03
CA LYS A 443 -30.84 -13.87 -0.41
C LYS A 443 -29.37 -13.53 -0.30
N LEU A 444 -28.99 -12.35 -0.74
CA LEU A 444 -27.64 -11.84 -0.62
C LEU A 444 -27.63 -10.72 0.42
N ASN A 445 -26.65 -10.72 1.30
CA ASN A 445 -26.42 -9.66 2.25
C ASN A 445 -24.96 -9.22 2.16
N PHE A 446 -24.71 -7.98 1.78
CA PHE A 446 -23.39 -7.37 1.89
C PHE A 446 -23.29 -6.66 3.24
N GLU A 447 -22.20 -6.81 3.97
CA GLU A 447 -21.93 -5.98 5.14
C GLU A 447 -21.10 -4.76 4.74
N SER A 448 -21.29 -3.64 5.44
CA SER A 448 -20.59 -2.39 5.14
C SER A 448 -19.08 -2.58 5.08
N GLY A 449 -18.45 -2.03 4.03
CA GLY A 449 -17.01 -2.13 3.79
C GLY A 449 -16.56 -3.46 3.16
N ASN A 450 -17.45 -4.39 2.85
CA ASN A 450 -17.12 -5.56 2.04
C ASN A 450 -16.75 -5.12 0.61
N GLN A 451 -15.62 -5.63 0.11
CA GLN A 451 -15.13 -5.44 -1.27
C GLN A 451 -15.27 -6.73 -2.11
N GLY A 452 -15.87 -7.76 -1.52
CA GLY A 452 -16.11 -9.04 -2.16
C GLY A 452 -17.12 -8.93 -3.30
N SER A 453 -17.18 -10.00 -4.09
CA SER A 453 -17.99 -10.04 -5.30
C SER A 453 -18.76 -11.34 -5.45
N PHE A 454 -19.82 -11.27 -6.25
CA PHE A 454 -20.62 -12.40 -6.64
C PHE A 454 -20.77 -12.40 -8.16
N THR A 455 -20.29 -13.46 -8.80
CA THR A 455 -20.28 -13.62 -10.25
C THR A 455 -21.26 -14.70 -10.69
N LEU A 456 -22.11 -14.34 -11.64
CA LEU A 456 -22.98 -15.26 -12.36
C LEU A 456 -22.48 -15.40 -13.80
N GLY A 457 -22.19 -16.61 -14.22
CA GLY A 457 -21.90 -16.93 -15.62
C GLY A 457 -23.18 -16.98 -16.47
N SER A 458 -23.21 -17.83 -17.50
CA SER A 458 -24.34 -17.85 -18.45
C SER A 458 -25.64 -18.38 -17.85
N ILE A 459 -26.79 -17.76 -18.19
CA ILE A 459 -28.13 -18.28 -17.90
C ILE A 459 -28.54 -19.23 -19.03
N SER A 460 -28.54 -20.54 -18.77
CA SER A 460 -28.70 -21.56 -19.82
C SER A 460 -27.71 -21.36 -20.98
N THR A 461 -27.61 -22.29 -21.94
CA THR A 461 -26.61 -22.16 -23.01
C THR A 461 -26.94 -20.97 -23.93
N ASN A 462 -26.39 -19.78 -23.64
CA ASN A 462 -26.23 -18.55 -24.46
C ASN A 462 -27.01 -17.28 -24.08
N SER A 463 -27.63 -17.15 -22.90
CA SER A 463 -28.20 -15.87 -22.44
C SER A 463 -27.33 -15.20 -21.38
N SER A 464 -27.16 -13.88 -21.46
CA SER A 464 -26.41 -13.09 -20.49
C SER A 464 -27.13 -13.06 -19.14
N ALA A 465 -26.37 -13.09 -18.04
CA ALA A 465 -26.89 -12.87 -16.70
C ALA A 465 -27.30 -11.40 -16.40
N ALA A 466 -27.13 -10.49 -17.37
CA ALA A 466 -27.56 -9.10 -17.27
C ALA A 466 -29.08 -9.02 -17.04
N GLY A 467 -29.52 -8.18 -16.09
CA GLY A 467 -30.92 -8.08 -15.66
C GLY A 467 -31.26 -8.92 -14.42
N THR A 468 -30.51 -9.98 -14.11
CA THR A 468 -30.79 -10.84 -12.94
C THR A 468 -30.51 -10.08 -11.64
N TRP A 469 -29.44 -9.29 -11.61
CA TRP A 469 -29.09 -8.49 -10.44
C TRP A 469 -30.13 -7.42 -10.15
N GLU A 470 -30.57 -6.72 -11.19
CA GLU A 470 -31.62 -5.71 -11.13
C GLU A 470 -32.95 -6.32 -10.65
N ALA A 471 -33.27 -7.53 -11.11
CA ALA A 471 -34.44 -8.26 -10.65
C ALA A 471 -34.31 -8.70 -9.18
N MET A 472 -33.15 -9.19 -8.74
CA MET A 472 -32.92 -9.52 -7.32
C MET A 472 -33.02 -8.30 -6.40
N ILE A 473 -32.42 -7.18 -6.79
CA ILE A 473 -32.47 -5.91 -6.04
C ILE A 473 -33.91 -5.40 -5.96
N SER A 474 -34.63 -5.33 -7.09
CA SER A 474 -36.03 -4.87 -7.11
C SER A 474 -36.99 -5.80 -6.34
N ASN A 475 -36.72 -7.10 -6.32
CA ASN A 475 -37.46 -8.09 -5.52
C ASN A 475 -37.01 -8.17 -4.05
N SER A 476 -36.21 -7.21 -3.55
CA SER A 476 -35.81 -7.15 -2.15
C SER A 476 -34.98 -8.36 -1.68
N ARG A 477 -34.19 -8.95 -2.59
CA ARG A 477 -33.34 -10.13 -2.31
C ARG A 477 -31.91 -9.80 -1.97
N VAL A 478 -31.50 -8.56 -2.17
CA VAL A 478 -30.17 -8.06 -1.79
C VAL A 478 -30.35 -7.10 -0.62
N SER A 479 -29.57 -7.28 0.44
CA SER A 479 -29.54 -6.41 1.61
C SER A 479 -28.13 -5.92 1.89
N ILE A 480 -28.05 -4.83 2.65
CA ILE A 480 -26.81 -4.28 3.18
C ILE A 480 -26.98 -4.16 4.69
N ASP A 481 -26.08 -4.75 5.47
CA ASP A 481 -26.16 -4.86 6.94
C ASP A 481 -27.52 -5.40 7.43
N GLY A 482 -28.07 -6.37 6.69
CA GLY A 482 -29.37 -7.00 6.95
C GLY A 482 -30.58 -6.14 6.57
N VAL A 483 -30.37 -4.92 6.06
CA VAL A 483 -31.43 -4.03 5.56
C VAL A 483 -31.54 -4.18 4.05
N THR A 484 -32.70 -4.59 3.55
CA THR A 484 -32.94 -4.71 2.10
C THR A 484 -32.58 -3.42 1.35
N SER A 485 -31.77 -3.53 0.30
CA SER A 485 -31.56 -2.44 -0.66
C SER A 485 -32.37 -2.68 -1.92
N THR A 486 -33.02 -1.62 -2.40
CA THR A 486 -33.68 -1.57 -3.71
C THR A 486 -32.99 -0.58 -4.66
N SER A 487 -31.83 -0.04 -4.28
CA SER A 487 -31.12 0.98 -5.06
C SER A 487 -29.98 0.34 -5.85
N LEU A 488 -30.04 0.40 -7.18
CA LEU A 488 -28.97 -0.13 -8.05
C LEU A 488 -27.62 0.53 -7.78
N SER A 489 -27.61 1.82 -7.42
CA SER A 489 -26.36 2.56 -7.16
C SER A 489 -25.68 2.21 -5.83
N ASP A 490 -26.30 1.36 -5.00
CA ASP A 490 -25.59 0.77 -3.86
C ASP A 490 -24.63 -0.34 -4.31
N PHE A 491 -24.71 -0.79 -5.57
CA PHE A 491 -23.95 -1.90 -6.10
C PHE A 491 -23.23 -1.52 -7.39
N VAL A 492 -22.11 -2.18 -7.66
CA VAL A 492 -21.43 -2.14 -8.95
C VAL A 492 -21.74 -3.44 -9.68
N ILE A 493 -22.31 -3.33 -10.89
CA ILE A 493 -22.64 -4.47 -11.74
C ILE A 493 -21.79 -4.40 -13.00
N VAL A 494 -20.86 -5.34 -13.17
CA VAL A 494 -19.96 -5.42 -14.32
C VAL A 494 -20.36 -6.60 -15.20
N SER A 495 -20.53 -6.36 -16.50
CA SER A 495 -20.76 -7.43 -17.48
C SER A 495 -19.46 -7.76 -18.21
N ASN A 496 -19.07 -9.04 -18.23
CA ASN A 496 -17.93 -9.53 -18.99
C ASN A 496 -18.36 -10.73 -19.85
N GLY A 497 -18.67 -10.45 -21.12
CA GLY A 497 -19.22 -11.43 -22.05
C GLY A 497 -20.59 -11.94 -21.59
N LEU A 498 -20.68 -13.24 -21.26
CA LEU A 498 -21.91 -13.86 -20.75
C LEU A 498 -22.03 -13.82 -19.23
N SER A 499 -20.96 -13.44 -18.53
CA SER A 499 -20.94 -13.34 -17.07
C SER A 499 -21.30 -11.94 -16.59
N THR A 500 -21.91 -11.84 -15.42
CA THR A 500 -22.14 -10.58 -14.71
C THR A 500 -21.72 -10.70 -13.25
N THR A 501 -21.02 -9.69 -12.75
CA THR A 501 -20.53 -9.62 -11.37
C THR A 501 -21.25 -8.50 -10.64
N ILE A 502 -21.74 -8.76 -9.43
CA ILE A 502 -22.22 -7.74 -8.50
C ILE A 502 -21.26 -7.63 -7.31
N SER A 503 -21.03 -6.41 -6.85
CA SER A 503 -20.30 -6.10 -5.62
C SER A 503 -20.93 -4.89 -4.93
N LEU A 504 -20.64 -4.68 -3.66
CA LEU A 504 -21.03 -3.46 -2.97
C LEU A 504 -20.27 -2.28 -3.59
N SER A 505 -20.97 -1.18 -3.88
CA SER A 505 -20.32 0.04 -4.36
C SER A 505 -19.37 0.58 -3.29
N SER A 506 -18.15 0.93 -3.68
CA SER A 506 -17.20 1.67 -2.82
C SER A 506 -17.79 3.00 -2.33
N TYR A 507 -18.82 3.51 -3.02
CA TYR A 507 -19.56 4.73 -2.71
C TYR A 507 -20.83 4.48 -1.89
N TYR A 508 -21.03 3.26 -1.36
CA TYR A 508 -22.15 2.98 -0.47
C TYR A 508 -22.12 3.92 0.76
N GLY A 509 -23.28 4.47 1.11
CA GLY A 509 -23.43 5.44 2.21
C GLY A 509 -23.15 6.90 1.84
N TYR A 510 -22.67 7.18 0.62
CA TYR A 510 -22.45 8.54 0.16
C TYR A 510 -23.80 9.24 -0.08
N PRO A 511 -23.98 10.52 0.31
CA PRO A 511 -25.15 11.30 -0.08
C PRO A 511 -25.28 11.32 -1.60
N LYS A 512 -26.39 10.82 -2.12
CA LYS A 512 -26.60 10.74 -3.57
C LYS A 512 -27.16 12.04 -4.09
N PHE A 513 -26.68 12.49 -5.25
CA PHE A 513 -27.32 13.56 -5.97
C PHE A 513 -28.65 13.06 -6.55
N ILE A 514 -29.78 13.61 -6.10
CA ILE A 514 -31.14 13.23 -6.51
C ILE A 514 -31.71 14.18 -7.57
N GLY A 515 -31.02 15.30 -7.86
CA GLY A 515 -31.47 16.32 -8.81
C GLY A 515 -32.71 17.09 -8.35
N GLN A 516 -33.12 18.09 -9.13
CA GLN A 516 -34.37 18.81 -8.88
C GLN A 516 -35.54 17.98 -9.42
N TYR A 517 -36.56 17.76 -8.59
CA TYR A 517 -37.83 17.17 -9.01
C TYR A 517 -38.40 17.93 -10.23
N ALA A 518 -38.37 17.28 -11.38
CA ALA A 518 -39.11 17.52 -12.62
C ALA A 518 -40.00 18.80 -12.64
N ASN A 519 -39.42 19.94 -12.99
CA ASN A 519 -40.11 20.83 -13.92
C ASN A 519 -39.47 20.61 -15.30
N SER A 520 -40.30 20.41 -16.33
CA SER A 520 -39.84 20.05 -17.67
C SER A 520 -39.20 21.22 -18.43
N GLU A 521 -39.05 22.39 -17.80
CA GLU A 521 -38.56 23.62 -18.45
C GLU A 521 -37.12 23.96 -18.06
N ASN A 522 -36.54 23.32 -17.03
CA ASN A 522 -35.12 23.41 -16.67
C ASN A 522 -34.61 22.04 -16.16
N PRO A 523 -33.86 21.27 -16.96
CA PRO A 523 -33.31 20.01 -16.50
C PRO A 523 -32.19 20.24 -15.46
N SER A 524 -32.29 19.54 -14.33
CA SER A 524 -31.23 19.25 -13.35
C SER A 524 -30.69 20.43 -12.51
N GLY A 525 -31.03 20.45 -11.23
CA GLY A 525 -30.57 21.49 -10.29
C GLY A 525 -29.05 21.49 -10.05
N GLY A 526 -28.55 22.53 -9.38
CA GLY A 526 -27.10 22.68 -9.16
C GLY A 526 -26.55 21.79 -8.06
N LEU A 527 -25.29 21.38 -8.20
CA LEU A 527 -24.53 20.65 -7.16
C LEU A 527 -24.47 21.42 -5.83
N THR A 528 -24.57 22.76 -5.88
CA THR A 528 -24.48 23.63 -4.71
C THR A 528 -25.83 23.89 -4.03
N VAL A 529 -26.83 23.03 -4.24
CA VAL A 529 -28.18 23.18 -3.67
C VAL A 529 -28.48 21.97 -2.79
N ASP A 530 -28.60 22.19 -1.49
CA ASP A 530 -28.89 21.18 -0.46
C ASP A 530 -30.06 20.25 -0.83
N ALA A 531 -31.14 20.81 -1.38
CA ALA A 531 -32.34 20.07 -1.76
C ALA A 531 -32.14 19.06 -2.90
N ASN A 532 -31.00 19.11 -3.61
CA ASN A 532 -30.66 18.18 -4.67
C ASN A 532 -29.82 16.99 -4.19
N TRP A 533 -29.52 16.91 -2.90
CA TRP A 533 -28.78 15.81 -2.28
C TRP A 533 -29.70 14.99 -1.37
N ASP A 534 -29.47 13.69 -1.32
CA ASP A 534 -30.15 12.81 -0.38
C ASP A 534 -29.86 13.26 1.08
N GLY A 535 -30.90 13.28 1.89
CA GLY A 535 -30.87 13.88 3.23
C GLY A 535 -30.95 15.41 3.26
N GLY A 536 -31.00 16.09 2.09
CA GLY A 536 -31.23 17.53 2.00
C GLY A 536 -30.08 18.40 2.51
N VAL A 537 -28.84 17.91 2.43
CA VAL A 537 -27.62 18.63 2.87
C VAL A 537 -26.50 18.33 1.88
N GLN A 538 -25.78 19.36 1.43
CA GLN A 538 -24.60 19.20 0.58
C GLN A 538 -23.49 18.38 1.25
N PRO A 539 -22.76 17.57 0.47
CA PRO A 539 -21.54 16.90 0.91
C PRO A 539 -20.43 17.92 1.13
N VAL A 540 -20.15 18.26 2.39
CA VAL A 540 -19.10 19.22 2.76
C VAL A 540 -18.00 18.58 3.59
N GLY A 541 -16.77 19.06 3.43
CA GLY A 541 -15.60 18.59 4.19
C GLY A 541 -15.32 17.10 3.96
N SER A 542 -15.28 16.31 5.03
CA SER A 542 -14.96 14.87 4.96
C SER A 542 -16.10 13.99 4.43
N ARG A 543 -17.29 14.56 4.17
CA ARG A 543 -18.44 13.82 3.66
C ARG A 543 -18.53 14.02 2.16
N THR A 544 -18.05 13.06 1.39
CA THR A 544 -18.10 13.09 -0.08
C THR A 544 -19.46 12.63 -0.58
N GLY A 545 -20.05 13.35 -1.53
CA GLY A 545 -21.31 12.99 -2.17
C GLY A 545 -21.09 12.25 -3.48
N LEU A 546 -22.04 11.38 -3.81
CA LEU A 546 -22.03 10.60 -5.04
C LEU A 546 -22.91 11.27 -6.11
N LEU A 547 -22.30 11.62 -7.22
CA LEU A 547 -22.97 12.03 -8.44
C LEU A 547 -23.03 10.85 -9.41
N TYR A 548 -24.22 10.24 -9.50
CA TYR A 548 -24.51 9.15 -10.42
C TYR A 548 -25.81 9.44 -11.16
N THR A 549 -25.72 10.04 -12.34
CA THR A 549 -26.89 10.43 -13.13
C THR A 549 -26.57 10.30 -14.61
N THR A 550 -27.56 9.88 -15.40
CA THR A 550 -27.48 9.89 -16.87
C THR A 550 -27.90 11.23 -17.47
N ALA A 551 -28.49 12.12 -16.66
CA ALA A 551 -28.86 13.46 -17.07
C ALA A 551 -27.73 14.46 -16.82
N ASN A 552 -27.62 15.45 -17.71
CA ASN A 552 -26.68 16.57 -17.58
C ASN A 552 -26.92 17.31 -16.26
N VAL A 553 -25.89 17.55 -15.47
CA VAL A 553 -25.94 18.39 -14.26
C VAL A 553 -25.18 19.68 -14.53
N TRP A 554 -25.47 20.75 -13.79
CA TRP A 554 -24.68 21.97 -13.88
C TRP A 554 -23.91 22.28 -12.59
N PHE A 555 -22.76 22.91 -12.75
CA PHE A 555 -22.10 23.63 -11.67
C PHE A 555 -22.84 24.94 -11.39
N GLY A 556 -22.89 25.35 -10.13
CA GLY A 556 -23.02 26.78 -9.84
C GLY A 556 -21.78 27.53 -10.34
N PRO A 557 -21.80 28.88 -10.42
CA PRO A 557 -20.63 29.64 -10.86
C PRO A 557 -19.41 29.42 -9.95
N ILE A 558 -19.64 29.06 -8.68
CA ILE A 558 -18.60 28.74 -7.70
C ILE A 558 -19.03 27.52 -6.90
N MET A 559 -18.11 26.58 -6.69
CA MET A 559 -18.18 25.49 -5.73
C MET A 559 -17.22 25.80 -4.56
N SER A 560 -17.70 25.70 -3.32
CA SER A 560 -16.90 25.91 -2.11
C SER A 560 -17.23 24.88 -1.05
N ASP A 561 -16.21 24.32 -0.40
CA ASP A 561 -16.30 23.30 0.65
C ASP A 561 -16.97 21.98 0.21
N LEU A 562 -17.24 21.80 -1.09
CA LEU A 562 -17.98 20.65 -1.62
C LEU A 562 -17.01 19.49 -1.93
N ALA A 563 -17.39 18.28 -1.53
CA ALA A 563 -16.70 17.04 -1.89
C ALA A 563 -17.62 16.18 -2.75
N VAL A 564 -17.27 15.92 -4.01
CA VAL A 564 -18.08 15.13 -4.95
C VAL A 564 -17.24 14.05 -5.59
N VAL A 565 -17.79 12.84 -5.72
CA VAL A 565 -17.34 11.83 -6.67
C VAL A 565 -18.38 11.68 -7.76
N GLN A 566 -17.95 11.80 -9.00
CA GLN A 566 -18.74 11.58 -10.19
C GLN A 566 -18.32 10.27 -10.84
N VAL A 567 -19.26 9.34 -10.97
CA VAL A 567 -19.06 8.02 -11.59
C VAL A 567 -19.94 7.81 -12.84
N GLY A 568 -20.49 8.90 -13.36
CA GLY A 568 -21.41 8.92 -14.50
C GLY A 568 -21.98 10.30 -14.82
N GLY A 569 -22.54 10.45 -16.01
CA GLY A 569 -23.14 11.69 -16.53
C GLY A 569 -22.16 12.79 -16.92
N THR A 570 -22.66 13.91 -17.43
CA THR A 570 -21.85 15.10 -17.71
C THR A 570 -22.26 16.25 -16.80
N VAL A 571 -21.28 16.94 -16.22
CA VAL A 571 -21.47 18.19 -15.49
C VAL A 571 -20.93 19.36 -16.30
N TYR A 572 -21.79 20.35 -16.54
CA TYR A 572 -21.47 21.55 -17.31
C TYR A 572 -21.36 22.78 -16.43
N ALA A 573 -20.45 23.70 -16.76
CA ALA A 573 -20.49 25.03 -16.17
C ALA A 573 -21.78 25.79 -16.59
N ALA A 574 -22.50 26.38 -15.63
CA ALA A 574 -23.70 27.16 -15.94
C ALA A 574 -23.36 28.52 -16.57
N GLY A 575 -24.22 29.01 -17.49
CA GLY A 575 -24.12 30.38 -18.02
C GLY A 575 -23.02 30.56 -19.08
N GLU A 576 -22.10 31.50 -18.85
CA GLU A 576 -21.02 31.87 -19.79
C GLU A 576 -19.94 30.78 -19.97
N GLY A 577 -20.04 29.67 -19.21
CA GLY A 577 -19.14 28.53 -19.31
C GLY A 577 -17.99 28.53 -18.30
N ASP A 578 -17.93 29.53 -17.42
CA ASP A 578 -16.93 29.63 -16.35
C ASP A 578 -17.37 28.85 -15.10
N PHE A 579 -16.39 28.23 -14.43
CA PHE A 579 -16.59 27.50 -13.17
C PHE A 579 -15.43 27.77 -12.20
N GLY A 580 -15.74 28.22 -10.99
CA GLY A 580 -14.76 28.40 -9.92
C GLY A 580 -14.82 27.29 -8.87
N MET A 581 -13.70 26.67 -8.55
CA MET A 581 -13.54 25.86 -7.33
C MET A 581 -12.79 26.68 -6.29
N ARG A 582 -13.40 26.91 -5.14
CA ARG A 582 -12.80 27.71 -4.06
C ARG A 582 -12.38 26.82 -2.90
N GLY A 583 -11.15 26.96 -2.42
CA GLY A 583 -10.71 26.36 -1.15
C GLY A 583 -11.58 26.93 -0.01
N GLY A 584 -11.85 26.13 1.02
CA GLY A 584 -12.93 26.34 1.97
C GLY A 584 -13.20 27.75 2.55
N SER A 585 -14.38 27.90 3.13
CA SER A 585 -14.84 29.13 3.79
C SER A 585 -13.89 29.61 4.90
N ASP A 586 -13.93 30.91 5.23
CA ASP A 586 -13.12 31.48 6.31
C ASP A 586 -13.37 30.73 7.64
N GLY A 587 -12.31 30.15 8.22
CA GLY A 587 -12.35 29.37 9.45
C GLY A 587 -12.79 27.91 9.30
N THR A 588 -12.88 27.36 8.09
CA THR A 588 -13.02 25.91 7.84
C THR A 588 -11.71 25.33 7.33
N ASP A 589 -11.32 24.16 7.83
CA ASP A 589 -10.19 23.37 7.29
C ASP A 589 -10.67 22.43 6.15
N TYR A 590 -11.71 22.84 5.41
CA TYR A 590 -12.34 21.96 4.41
C TYR A 590 -11.70 22.09 3.04
N THR A 591 -11.35 20.94 2.47
CA THR A 591 -10.93 20.78 1.08
C THR A 591 -12.13 20.83 0.15
N SER A 592 -12.04 21.60 -0.93
CA SER A 592 -12.96 21.40 -2.07
C SER A 592 -12.40 20.27 -2.94
N LEU A 593 -13.15 19.17 -3.03
CA LEU A 593 -12.71 17.92 -3.66
C LEU A 593 -13.65 17.53 -4.79
N TYR A 594 -13.09 17.26 -5.97
CA TYR A 594 -13.85 16.74 -7.11
C TYR A 594 -13.16 15.53 -7.70
N ILE A 595 -13.77 14.36 -7.53
CA ILE A 595 -13.26 13.08 -8.03
C ILE A 595 -14.06 12.68 -9.26
N LEU A 596 -13.37 12.44 -10.36
CA LEU A 596 -13.86 11.74 -11.54
C LEU A 596 -13.41 10.29 -11.46
N ASP A 597 -14.37 9.38 -11.35
CA ASP A 597 -14.13 7.94 -11.37
C ASP A 597 -15.19 7.25 -12.25
N ASP A 598 -15.19 7.63 -13.52
CA ASP A 598 -16.03 7.03 -14.54
C ASP A 598 -15.20 6.10 -15.45
N PRO A 599 -15.48 4.79 -15.47
CA PRO A 599 -14.73 3.85 -16.29
C PRO A 599 -14.98 4.01 -17.80
N ASP A 600 -15.89 4.88 -18.24
CA ASP A 600 -16.08 5.16 -19.66
C ASP A 600 -14.86 5.89 -20.27
N THR A 601 -14.18 5.19 -21.18
CA THR A 601 -12.98 5.69 -21.87
C THR A 601 -13.28 6.26 -23.26
N ASP A 602 -14.54 6.34 -23.72
CA ASP A 602 -14.87 6.94 -25.02
C ASP A 602 -14.85 8.48 -24.97
N TYR A 603 -13.64 9.03 -24.83
CA TYR A 603 -13.39 10.46 -24.72
C TYR A 603 -13.85 11.28 -25.94
N ALA A 604 -14.19 10.63 -27.06
CA ALA A 604 -14.67 11.29 -28.26
C ALA A 604 -16.17 11.62 -28.22
N SER A 605 -16.95 10.82 -27.47
CA SER A 605 -18.40 10.99 -27.38
C SER A 605 -18.85 11.45 -26.00
N TYR A 606 -17.96 11.38 -25.00
CA TYR A 606 -18.30 11.57 -23.61
C TYR A 606 -17.26 12.40 -22.83
N THR A 607 -17.78 13.34 -22.04
CA THR A 607 -17.01 14.20 -21.14
C THR A 607 -17.73 14.21 -19.81
N ASN A 608 -17.04 13.89 -18.71
CA ASN A 608 -17.60 13.92 -17.36
C ASN A 608 -17.73 15.35 -16.84
N MET A 609 -16.67 16.14 -16.95
CA MET A 609 -16.65 17.56 -16.55
C MET A 609 -16.38 18.42 -17.79
N ASN A 610 -17.29 19.31 -18.16
CA ASN A 610 -17.11 20.22 -19.28
C ASN A 610 -17.26 21.69 -18.85
N VAL A 611 -16.13 22.40 -18.81
CA VAL A 611 -16.03 23.82 -18.48
C VAL A 611 -15.55 24.57 -19.72
N PRO A 612 -16.42 24.93 -20.67
CA PRO A 612 -15.99 25.50 -21.96
C PRO A 612 -15.33 26.88 -21.83
N GLY A 613 -15.58 27.60 -20.72
CA GLY A 613 -14.92 28.85 -20.36
C GLY A 613 -13.69 28.61 -19.49
N THR A 614 -13.63 29.28 -18.34
CA THR A 614 -12.50 29.25 -17.40
C THR A 614 -12.81 28.38 -16.19
N LEU A 615 -12.02 27.34 -15.98
CA LEU A 615 -11.91 26.64 -14.70
C LEU A 615 -10.94 27.41 -13.80
N THR A 616 -11.48 28.08 -12.79
CA THR A 616 -10.71 28.87 -11.84
C THR A 616 -10.52 28.10 -10.53
N LEU A 617 -9.28 27.76 -10.17
CA LEU A 617 -8.92 27.20 -8.87
C LEU A 617 -8.52 28.34 -7.93
N TRP A 618 -9.36 28.62 -6.94
CA TRP A 618 -9.23 29.77 -6.04
C TRP A 618 -9.04 29.34 -4.60
N SER A 619 -7.79 29.15 -4.16
CA SER A 619 -7.52 28.87 -2.75
C SER A 619 -7.54 30.17 -1.93
N GLN A 620 -8.20 30.12 -0.77
CA GLN A 620 -8.13 31.14 0.27
C GLN A 620 -7.82 30.44 1.59
N TYR A 621 -7.10 31.13 2.48
CA TYR A 621 -6.87 30.68 3.86
C TYR A 621 -6.19 29.31 4.01
N ASP A 622 -5.26 28.96 3.11
CA ASP A 622 -4.53 27.68 3.10
C ASP A 622 -5.37 26.44 2.82
N ASN A 623 -6.64 26.62 2.45
CA ASN A 623 -7.52 25.50 2.14
C ASN A 623 -7.13 24.89 0.79
N SER A 624 -7.00 23.57 0.77
CA SER A 624 -6.64 22.82 -0.44
C SER A 624 -7.83 22.72 -1.39
N ILE A 625 -7.48 22.68 -2.68
CA ILE A 625 -8.40 22.31 -3.76
C ILE A 625 -7.83 21.07 -4.41
N GLN A 626 -8.68 20.07 -4.62
CA GLN A 626 -8.27 18.82 -5.21
C GLN A 626 -9.23 18.42 -6.33
N ILE A 627 -8.67 18.13 -7.50
CA ILE A 627 -9.37 17.47 -8.61
C ILE A 627 -8.66 16.15 -8.85
N ASP A 628 -9.33 15.04 -8.61
CA ASP A 628 -8.78 13.72 -8.89
C ASP A 628 -9.47 13.14 -10.12
N VAL A 629 -8.72 12.85 -11.17
CA VAL A 629 -9.23 12.13 -12.35
C VAL A 629 -8.70 10.70 -12.28
N LEU A 630 -9.37 9.89 -11.47
CA LEU A 630 -9.06 8.47 -11.32
C LEU A 630 -9.40 7.72 -12.61
N SER A 631 -10.53 8.06 -13.21
CA SER A 631 -10.96 7.62 -14.54
C SER A 631 -11.90 8.67 -15.17
N GLY A 632 -12.23 8.55 -16.45
CA GLY A 632 -13.13 9.47 -17.17
C GLY A 632 -12.44 10.66 -17.84
N HIS A 633 -13.21 11.67 -18.21
CA HIS A 633 -12.75 12.78 -19.06
C HIS A 633 -13.18 14.16 -18.55
N ALA A 634 -12.23 15.05 -18.34
CA ALA A 634 -12.45 16.46 -18.05
C ALA A 634 -11.98 17.35 -19.20
N GLU A 635 -12.75 18.40 -19.50
CA GLU A 635 -12.41 19.45 -20.44
C GLU A 635 -12.57 20.83 -19.78
N ALA A 636 -11.56 21.69 -19.93
CA ALA A 636 -11.62 23.09 -19.58
C ALA A 636 -11.14 23.97 -20.75
N GLY A 637 -11.85 25.06 -21.08
CA GLY A 637 -11.41 26.01 -22.08
C GLY A 637 -10.12 26.72 -21.65
N THR A 638 -10.11 27.24 -20.42
CA THR A 638 -8.93 27.82 -19.76
C THR A 638 -8.81 27.27 -18.35
N LEU A 639 -7.63 26.79 -17.95
CA LEU A 639 -7.31 26.52 -16.55
C LEU A 639 -6.56 27.73 -15.97
N LYS A 640 -7.08 28.25 -14.87
CA LYS A 640 -6.50 29.39 -14.16
C LYS A 640 -6.47 29.11 -12.67
N ALA A 641 -5.36 29.38 -12.00
CA ALA A 641 -5.29 29.35 -10.54
C ALA A 641 -5.08 30.78 -10.02
N VAL A 642 -5.77 31.12 -8.94
CA VAL A 642 -5.73 32.45 -8.33
C VAL A 642 -5.54 32.29 -6.82
N SER A 643 -4.47 32.89 -6.30
CA SER A 643 -4.27 33.04 -4.86
C SER A 643 -5.09 34.23 -4.34
N GLY A 644 -5.91 34.01 -3.31
CA GLY A 644 -6.70 35.07 -2.69
C GLY A 644 -5.95 35.81 -1.58
N LEU A 645 -5.87 37.15 -1.70
CA LEU A 645 -5.53 38.12 -0.63
C LEU A 645 -4.05 38.18 -0.17
N THR A 646 -3.55 39.40 0.00
CA THR A 646 -2.19 39.79 0.40
C THR A 646 -1.86 39.48 1.87
N VAL A 647 -2.28 38.33 2.39
CA VAL A 647 -2.10 37.95 3.80
C VAL A 647 -1.05 36.85 3.91
N SER A 648 0.21 37.30 3.98
CA SER A 648 1.41 36.58 4.45
C SER A 648 1.70 35.17 3.90
N ASN A 649 2.70 35.05 3.01
CA ASN A 649 3.65 33.93 2.83
C ASN A 649 3.13 32.48 2.81
N ARG A 650 1.83 32.22 2.63
CA ARG A 650 1.31 30.87 2.61
C ARG A 650 0.76 30.53 1.22
N ALA A 651 1.32 29.44 0.71
CA ALA A 651 1.20 28.91 -0.62
C ALA A 651 -0.21 28.31 -0.84
N SER A 652 -0.96 28.85 -1.80
CA SER A 652 -2.28 28.37 -2.20
C SER A 652 -2.16 27.06 -2.99
N LYS A 653 -2.37 25.89 -2.36
CA LYS A 653 -2.17 24.59 -3.03
C LYS A 653 -3.42 24.08 -3.72
N ALA A 654 -3.45 24.15 -5.04
CA ALA A 654 -4.35 23.34 -5.85
C ALA A 654 -3.59 22.09 -6.33
N THR A 655 -4.22 20.93 -6.23
CA THR A 655 -3.67 19.67 -6.75
C THR A 655 -4.64 19.08 -7.77
N ILE A 656 -4.10 18.66 -8.91
CA ILE A 656 -4.81 17.87 -9.91
C ILE A 656 -4.10 16.52 -9.96
N SER A 657 -4.76 15.49 -9.45
CA SER A 657 -4.24 14.12 -9.47
C SER A 657 -4.85 13.34 -10.63
N MET A 658 -4.06 12.51 -11.30
CA MET A 658 -4.48 11.74 -12.48
C MET A 658 -4.08 10.28 -12.33
N LYS A 659 -5.02 9.35 -12.48
CA LYS A 659 -4.71 7.91 -12.59
C LYS A 659 -4.89 7.41 -14.02
N ASN A 660 -6.11 7.20 -14.49
CA ASN A 660 -6.39 6.60 -15.82
C ASN A 660 -7.26 7.46 -16.75
N GLY A 661 -7.72 8.62 -16.29
CA GLY A 661 -8.58 9.49 -17.09
C GLY A 661 -7.82 10.43 -18.02
N ARG A 662 -8.57 11.34 -18.63
CA ARG A 662 -8.05 12.40 -19.50
C ARG A 662 -8.46 13.76 -18.98
N PHE A 663 -7.54 14.71 -18.95
CA PHE A 663 -7.83 16.11 -18.68
C PHE A 663 -7.30 17.00 -19.80
N TYR A 664 -8.22 17.49 -20.64
CA TYR A 664 -7.91 18.42 -21.71
C TYR A 664 -8.16 19.87 -21.29
N VAL A 665 -7.18 20.72 -21.52
CA VAL A 665 -7.21 22.15 -21.20
C VAL A 665 -6.83 22.95 -22.45
N GLY A 666 -7.72 23.80 -22.93
CA GLY A 666 -7.47 24.66 -24.09
C GLY A 666 -6.30 25.62 -23.87
N THR A 667 -6.33 26.36 -22.75
CA THR A 667 -5.27 27.30 -22.36
C THR A 667 -4.91 27.14 -20.89
N LEU A 668 -3.64 26.92 -20.59
CA LEU A 668 -3.10 27.10 -19.24
C LEU A 668 -2.73 28.57 -19.08
N ASP A 669 -3.52 29.32 -18.29
CA ASP A 669 -3.29 30.74 -18.00
C ASP A 669 -2.60 30.88 -16.64
N GLY A 670 -1.30 31.18 -16.67
CA GLY A 670 -0.50 31.41 -15.46
C GLY A 670 -0.83 32.72 -14.73
N GLY A 671 -1.78 33.51 -15.25
CA GLY A 671 -2.11 34.83 -14.73
C GLY A 671 -1.15 35.92 -15.22
N THR A 672 -1.59 37.18 -15.15
CA THR A 672 -0.75 38.35 -15.44
C THR A 672 -0.19 38.90 -14.14
N VAL A 673 1.13 39.12 -14.06
CA VAL A 673 1.90 39.68 -12.92
C VAL A 673 1.37 41.01 -12.34
N ALA A 674 0.33 41.61 -12.93
CA ALA A 674 -0.17 42.94 -12.59
C ALA A 674 -1.00 43.01 -11.30
N ASP A 675 -1.45 41.88 -10.75
CA ASP A 675 -1.89 41.80 -9.36
C ASP A 675 -0.78 41.23 -8.50
N GLU A 676 -0.30 42.01 -7.54
CA GLU A 676 0.72 41.63 -6.53
C GLU A 676 0.23 40.49 -5.57
N ARG A 677 -0.64 39.58 -6.03
CA ARG A 677 -1.52 38.73 -5.22
C ARG A 677 -1.28 37.21 -5.32
N GLY A 678 -0.24 36.75 -6.01
CA GLY A 678 0.31 35.41 -5.75
C GLY A 678 0.70 34.61 -7.00
N TRP A 679 1.56 33.63 -6.77
CA TRP A 679 2.09 32.71 -7.77
C TRP A 679 1.04 31.64 -8.12
N PHE A 680 1.08 31.16 -9.36
CA PHE A 680 0.29 30.02 -9.80
C PHE A 680 0.86 28.74 -9.20
N GLU A 681 0.20 28.15 -8.19
CA GLU A 681 0.61 26.88 -7.58
C GLU A 681 -0.43 25.79 -7.86
N VAL A 682 -0.31 25.17 -9.02
CA VAL A 682 -1.02 23.92 -9.32
C VAL A 682 0.02 22.82 -9.32
N ASN A 683 -0.16 21.85 -8.44
CA ASN A 683 0.59 20.60 -8.47
C ASN A 683 -0.16 19.62 -9.35
N LEU A 684 0.51 19.08 -10.36
CA LEU A 684 0.03 17.94 -11.12
C LEU A 684 0.62 16.68 -10.53
N ASP A 685 -0.21 15.70 -10.25
CA ASP A 685 0.21 14.47 -9.59
C ASP A 685 -0.26 13.25 -10.40
N MET A 686 0.67 12.56 -11.03
CA MET A 686 0.40 11.40 -11.88
C MET A 686 0.52 10.14 -11.02
N LEU A 687 -0.61 9.62 -10.55
CA LEU A 687 -0.73 8.56 -9.54
C LEU A 687 -0.19 7.20 -10.02
N ALA A 688 0.25 6.37 -9.07
CA ALA A 688 0.89 5.09 -9.31
C ALA A 688 0.02 4.15 -10.13
N ASP A 689 0.67 3.37 -11.00
CA ASP A 689 0.05 2.44 -11.95
C ASP A 689 -0.99 3.11 -12.88
N GLY A 690 -0.97 4.43 -12.97
CA GLY A 690 -1.85 5.22 -13.83
C GLY A 690 -1.38 5.23 -15.29
N SER A 691 -2.32 5.47 -16.19
CA SER A 691 -2.10 5.64 -17.64
C SER A 691 -2.71 6.95 -18.19
N GLY A 692 -3.12 7.84 -17.29
CA GLY A 692 -3.89 9.04 -17.61
C GLY A 692 -3.13 10.06 -18.45
N GLU A 693 -3.86 10.96 -19.08
CA GLU A 693 -3.32 11.98 -19.98
C GLU A 693 -3.77 13.38 -19.57
N ILE A 694 -2.84 14.31 -19.40
CA ILE A 694 -3.14 15.75 -19.31
C ILE A 694 -2.67 16.43 -20.59
N VAL A 695 -3.53 17.24 -21.22
CA VAL A 695 -3.21 17.97 -22.45
C VAL A 695 -3.48 19.45 -22.27
N PHE A 696 -2.48 20.28 -22.52
CA PHE A 696 -2.62 21.73 -22.58
C PHE A 696 -2.39 22.20 -24.01
N ASP A 697 -3.42 22.72 -24.69
CA ASP A 697 -3.34 23.12 -26.10
C ASP A 697 -2.45 24.37 -26.30
N THR A 698 -2.59 25.33 -25.40
CA THR A 698 -1.89 26.61 -25.37
C THR A 698 -1.31 26.84 -23.98
N LEU A 699 -0.01 27.16 -23.92
CA LEU A 699 0.64 27.61 -22.70
C LEU A 699 0.78 29.14 -22.75
N ASN A 700 -0.02 29.85 -21.96
CA ASN A 700 0.04 31.30 -21.88
C ASN A 700 0.80 31.73 -20.60
N CYS A 701 2.11 31.89 -20.72
CA CYS A 701 2.96 32.47 -19.68
C CYS A 701 3.40 33.88 -20.12
N THR A 702 3.07 34.91 -19.33
CA THR A 702 3.47 36.28 -19.67
C THR A 702 4.90 36.57 -19.20
N GLU A 703 5.74 36.79 -20.20
CA GLU A 703 7.15 37.18 -20.21
C GLU A 703 7.49 38.33 -19.26
N ILE A 704 7.94 38.04 -18.04
CA ILE A 704 8.83 38.96 -17.31
C ILE A 704 10.15 38.30 -16.90
N ASP A 705 10.22 36.97 -16.64
CA ASP A 705 11.49 36.28 -16.31
C ASP A 705 11.65 34.86 -16.91
N GLY A 706 11.04 34.60 -18.08
CA GLY A 706 11.48 33.52 -18.99
C GLY A 706 11.14 32.07 -18.66
N TYR A 707 10.61 31.72 -17.48
CA TYR A 707 10.14 30.35 -17.20
C TYR A 707 8.82 30.34 -16.44
N LEU A 708 8.20 29.16 -16.32
CA LEU A 708 7.24 28.79 -15.26
C LEU A 708 7.93 28.88 -13.88
N THR A 709 8.57 30.01 -13.60
CA THR A 709 9.41 30.25 -12.43
C THR A 709 8.52 30.28 -11.20
N GLY A 710 8.74 29.32 -10.29
CA GLY A 710 8.09 29.28 -8.98
C GLY A 710 6.74 28.58 -8.97
N ASN A 711 6.75 27.29 -8.60
CA ASN A 711 5.64 26.55 -7.97
C ASN A 711 4.63 25.81 -8.87
N PHE A 712 4.94 25.60 -10.15
CA PHE A 712 4.28 24.55 -10.93
C PHE A 712 5.01 23.21 -10.74
N GLY A 713 4.56 22.41 -9.78
CA GLY A 713 5.12 21.10 -9.48
C GLY A 713 4.46 19.99 -10.29
N ILE A 714 5.25 19.06 -10.80
CA ILE A 714 4.75 17.81 -11.39
C ILE A 714 5.35 16.65 -10.62
N ASN A 715 4.51 15.76 -10.11
CA ASN A 715 4.94 14.50 -9.51
C ASN A 715 4.50 13.34 -10.39
N PHE A 716 5.39 12.38 -10.64
CA PHE A 716 5.07 11.08 -11.21
C PHE A 716 5.29 10.02 -10.13
N GLU A 717 4.27 9.27 -9.77
CA GLU A 717 4.44 8.13 -8.88
C GLU A 717 4.99 6.92 -9.66
N THR A 718 5.78 6.09 -8.99
CA THR A 718 6.36 4.88 -9.58
C THR A 718 5.28 4.00 -10.21
N GLY A 719 5.57 3.49 -11.42
CA GLY A 719 4.63 2.68 -12.20
C GLY A 719 3.65 3.48 -13.06
N ASN A 720 3.58 4.81 -12.92
CA ASN A 720 2.78 5.63 -13.82
C ASN A 720 3.34 5.61 -15.26
N THR A 721 2.47 5.26 -16.21
CA THR A 721 2.72 5.24 -17.66
C THR A 721 1.99 6.37 -18.40
N GLY A 722 1.30 7.23 -17.65
CA GLY A 722 0.57 8.39 -18.13
C GLY A 722 1.50 9.49 -18.66
N SER A 723 0.89 10.55 -19.19
CA SER A 723 1.66 11.61 -19.85
C SER A 723 1.04 12.99 -19.70
N ILE A 724 1.90 14.01 -19.86
CA ILE A 724 1.50 15.41 -19.91
C ILE A 724 1.99 16.00 -21.23
N THR A 725 1.08 16.62 -21.98
CA THR A 725 1.36 17.19 -23.31
C THR A 725 1.17 18.70 -23.30
N PHE A 726 2.21 19.42 -23.73
CA PHE A 726 2.10 20.83 -24.12
C PHE A 726 1.94 20.92 -25.64
N GLY A 727 0.87 21.59 -26.07
CA GLY A 727 0.45 21.73 -27.44
C GLY A 727 1.27 22.73 -28.25
N SER A 728 0.87 22.88 -29.51
CA SER A 728 1.65 23.61 -30.54
C SER A 728 1.70 25.13 -30.39
N LYS A 729 0.89 25.71 -29.49
CA LYS A 729 0.74 27.15 -29.31
C LYS A 729 1.46 27.58 -28.03
N LEU A 730 2.78 27.67 -28.15
CA LEU A 730 3.59 28.35 -27.16
C LEU A 730 3.59 29.85 -27.48
N THR A 731 3.02 30.68 -26.59
CA THR A 731 3.13 32.14 -26.67
C THR A 731 4.25 32.70 -25.78
N ALA A 732 5.18 31.84 -25.35
CA ALA A 732 6.43 32.30 -24.77
C ALA A 732 7.17 33.14 -25.82
N SER A 733 7.63 34.31 -25.42
CA SER A 733 8.25 35.33 -26.26
C SER A 733 9.65 34.98 -26.79
N GLY A 734 10.19 33.82 -26.41
CA GLY A 734 11.48 33.31 -26.84
C GLY A 734 11.34 32.13 -27.81
N THR A 735 12.37 31.90 -28.61
CA THR A 735 12.50 30.83 -29.61
C THR A 735 12.54 29.40 -29.03
N GLU A 736 12.08 29.18 -27.80
CA GLU A 736 12.20 27.89 -27.15
C GLU A 736 11.16 26.89 -27.68
N SER A 737 11.63 25.68 -28.00
CA SER A 737 10.74 24.56 -28.30
C SER A 737 10.05 24.10 -27.02
N ALA A 738 8.87 23.47 -27.13
CA ALA A 738 8.19 22.88 -25.98
C ALA A 738 9.07 21.82 -25.24
N ALA A 739 9.99 21.16 -25.95
CA ALA A 739 10.99 20.29 -25.34
C ALA A 739 12.00 21.05 -24.45
N GLY A 740 12.34 22.29 -24.81
CA GLY A 740 13.18 23.17 -23.99
C GLY A 740 12.54 23.53 -22.65
N ILE A 741 11.21 23.66 -22.61
CA ILE A 741 10.47 23.90 -21.36
C ILE A 741 10.62 22.71 -20.41
N TRP A 742 10.43 21.48 -20.90
CA TRP A 742 10.59 20.29 -20.06
C TRP A 742 12.00 20.19 -19.47
N ALA A 743 13.03 20.42 -20.29
CA ALA A 743 14.41 20.45 -19.82
C ALA A 743 14.65 21.53 -18.76
N ALA A 744 14.08 22.73 -18.93
CA ALA A 744 14.19 23.79 -17.95
C ALA A 744 13.47 23.45 -16.63
N MET A 745 12.28 22.84 -16.70
CA MET A 745 11.53 22.42 -15.51
C MET A 745 12.28 21.35 -14.71
N ILE A 746 12.89 20.37 -15.38
CA ILE A 746 13.75 19.35 -14.75
C ILE A 746 14.95 20.03 -14.09
N ALA A 747 15.67 20.91 -14.81
CA ALA A 747 16.83 21.62 -14.26
C ALA A 747 16.48 22.52 -13.06
N ASN A 748 15.26 23.04 -13.00
CA ASN A 748 14.76 23.87 -11.90
C ASN A 748 14.19 23.04 -10.73
N GLY A 749 14.19 21.71 -10.79
CA GLY A 749 13.64 20.85 -9.74
C GLY A 749 12.13 20.94 -9.60
N GLN A 750 11.41 21.18 -10.71
CA GLN A 750 9.95 21.28 -10.73
C GLN A 750 9.26 19.95 -10.99
N LEU A 751 10.03 18.93 -11.35
CA LEU A 751 9.56 17.56 -11.51
C LEU A 751 10.04 16.73 -10.33
N SER A 752 9.21 15.77 -9.93
CA SER A 752 9.51 14.82 -8.87
C SER A 752 9.01 13.43 -9.23
N VAL A 753 9.66 12.42 -8.66
CA VAL A 753 9.23 11.02 -8.70
C VAL A 753 9.01 10.55 -7.26
N ASP A 754 7.82 10.05 -6.95
CA ASP A 754 7.40 9.69 -5.57
C ASP A 754 7.66 10.82 -4.54
N GLY A 755 7.47 12.08 -4.95
CA GLY A 755 7.71 13.27 -4.14
C GLY A 755 9.19 13.64 -3.96
N VAL A 756 10.12 12.90 -4.57
CA VAL A 756 11.56 13.24 -4.61
C VAL A 756 11.83 14.13 -5.81
N VAL A 757 12.38 15.33 -5.60
CA VAL A 757 12.72 16.28 -6.68
C VAL A 757 13.78 15.68 -7.59
N GLU A 758 13.51 15.67 -8.90
CA GLU A 758 14.39 15.11 -9.92
C GLU A 758 14.98 16.19 -10.82
N THR A 759 16.31 16.13 -10.97
CA THR A 759 17.07 16.96 -11.92
C THR A 759 17.68 16.14 -13.06
N ASP A 760 17.52 14.82 -13.02
CA ASP A 760 17.99 13.92 -14.08
C ASP A 760 16.89 13.76 -15.14
N SER A 761 17.17 14.25 -16.36
CA SER A 761 16.25 14.11 -17.48
C SER A 761 16.13 12.69 -18.01
N SER A 762 17.06 11.78 -17.67
CA SER A 762 17.03 10.37 -18.13
C SER A 762 15.82 9.59 -17.58
N LEU A 763 15.27 10.04 -16.45
CA LEU A 763 14.06 9.50 -15.84
C LEU A 763 12.78 9.83 -16.62
N PHE A 764 12.87 10.69 -17.63
CA PHE A 764 11.72 11.16 -18.39
C PHE A 764 11.88 10.89 -19.88
N THR A 765 10.83 10.36 -20.51
CA THR A 765 10.75 10.31 -21.97
C THR A 765 10.06 11.56 -22.49
N ILE A 766 10.83 12.43 -23.15
CA ILE A 766 10.29 13.63 -23.82
C ILE A 766 10.14 13.35 -25.31
N THR A 767 8.89 13.31 -25.80
CA THR A 767 8.58 13.11 -27.21
C THR A 767 8.11 14.41 -27.83
N GLN A 768 8.74 14.83 -28.93
CA GLN A 768 8.33 16.01 -29.68
C GLN A 768 7.67 15.61 -31.01
N VAL A 769 6.42 16.05 -31.23
CA VAL A 769 5.70 15.83 -32.49
C VAL A 769 5.29 17.19 -33.06
N GLY A 770 6.04 17.65 -34.06
CA GLY A 770 5.88 19.01 -34.58
C GLY A 770 6.20 20.06 -33.51
N LYS A 771 5.19 20.85 -33.12
CA LYS A 771 5.32 21.86 -32.06
C LYS A 771 4.81 21.40 -30.70
N ALA A 772 4.15 20.24 -30.63
CA ALA A 772 3.72 19.67 -29.36
C ALA A 772 4.87 18.89 -28.72
N SER A 773 4.94 18.87 -27.39
CA SER A 773 5.89 18.06 -26.63
C SER A 773 5.18 17.37 -25.47
N THR A 774 5.40 16.07 -25.37
CA THR A 774 4.84 15.19 -24.34
C THR A 774 5.97 14.71 -23.43
N ILE A 775 5.71 14.69 -22.12
CA ILE A 775 6.57 14.08 -21.12
C ILE A 775 5.84 12.93 -20.42
N LYS A 776 6.58 11.89 -20.06
CA LYS A 776 6.15 10.78 -19.21
C LYS A 776 7.34 10.22 -18.45
N LEU A 777 7.10 9.46 -17.39
CA LEU A 777 8.14 8.68 -16.74
C LEU A 777 8.73 7.68 -17.74
N SER A 778 10.06 7.53 -17.76
CA SER A 778 10.67 6.41 -18.48
C SER A 778 10.20 5.11 -17.82
N ASP A 779 10.03 4.05 -18.59
CA ASP A 779 9.61 2.73 -18.08
C ASP A 779 10.71 2.02 -17.27
N GLY A 780 11.74 2.76 -16.84
CA GLY A 780 12.94 2.23 -16.22
C GLY A 780 13.79 1.37 -17.15
N SER A 781 13.41 1.20 -18.43
CA SER A 781 14.29 0.56 -19.41
C SER A 781 15.43 1.54 -19.70
N VAL A 782 16.62 1.19 -19.22
CA VAL A 782 17.85 1.83 -19.68
C VAL A 782 17.90 1.56 -21.18
N GLN A 783 17.75 2.61 -21.99
CA GLN A 783 17.93 2.47 -23.44
C GLN A 783 19.28 1.82 -23.66
N THR A 784 19.27 0.69 -24.37
CA THR A 784 20.53 0.09 -24.78
C THR A 784 21.27 1.12 -25.65
N PRO A 785 22.60 1.14 -25.62
CA PRO A 785 23.37 2.08 -26.43
C PRO A 785 23.01 2.04 -27.92
N THR A 786 22.66 0.86 -28.44
CA THR A 786 22.13 0.67 -29.79
C THR A 786 20.79 1.38 -30.01
N GLU A 787 19.86 1.35 -29.04
CA GLU A 787 18.59 2.08 -29.10
C GLU A 787 18.80 3.59 -29.00
N ALA A 788 19.73 4.06 -28.16
CA ALA A 788 20.07 5.47 -28.05
C ALA A 788 20.61 6.03 -29.38
N TYR A 789 21.53 5.31 -30.03
CA TYR A 789 22.00 5.63 -31.38
C TYR A 789 20.84 5.59 -32.40
N GLY A 790 20.02 4.54 -32.36
CA GLY A 790 18.88 4.36 -33.26
C GLY A 790 17.87 5.52 -33.17
N SER A 791 17.59 5.98 -31.96
CA SER A 791 16.75 7.15 -31.70
C SER A 791 17.36 8.43 -32.25
N TRP A 792 18.66 8.64 -32.07
CA TRP A 792 19.37 9.80 -32.61
C TRP A 792 19.35 9.84 -34.14
N ILE A 793 19.77 8.77 -34.82
CA ILE A 793 19.87 8.76 -36.30
C ILE A 793 18.51 8.89 -36.98
N SER A 794 17.43 8.42 -36.33
CA SER A 794 16.06 8.52 -36.85
C SER A 794 15.54 9.96 -37.01
N ARG A 795 16.20 10.94 -36.38
CA ARG A 795 15.86 12.37 -36.47
C ARG A 795 16.34 13.01 -37.77
N PHE A 796 17.24 12.33 -38.49
CA PHE A 796 17.83 12.80 -39.74
C PHE A 796 17.28 12.02 -40.92
N ILE A 797 17.18 12.68 -42.07
CA ILE A 797 16.78 12.03 -43.33
C ILE A 797 18.06 11.65 -44.07
N VAL A 798 18.56 10.44 -43.81
CA VAL A 798 19.79 9.91 -44.40
C VAL A 798 19.53 8.74 -45.33
N ALA A 799 20.39 8.53 -46.32
CA ALA A 799 20.27 7.42 -47.26
C ALA A 799 20.61 6.06 -46.63
N ASP A 800 21.49 6.05 -45.62
CA ASP A 800 21.93 4.86 -44.87
C ASP A 800 22.15 5.26 -43.40
N SER A 801 21.39 4.64 -42.49
CA SER A 801 21.44 4.92 -41.05
C SER A 801 22.39 3.99 -40.27
N SER A 802 23.14 3.13 -40.95
CA SER A 802 24.10 2.24 -40.28
C SER A 802 25.26 3.03 -39.64
N MET A 803 25.74 2.57 -38.49
CA MET A 803 26.78 3.27 -37.70
C MET A 803 28.06 3.58 -38.47
N ALA A 804 28.40 2.77 -39.48
CA ALA A 804 29.61 2.90 -40.29
C ALA A 804 29.39 3.63 -41.62
N ALA A 805 28.15 4.01 -41.95
CA ALA A 805 27.87 4.76 -43.17
C ALA A 805 28.25 6.23 -43.03
N ASP A 806 28.55 6.84 -44.17
CA ASP A 806 28.83 8.26 -44.39
C ASP A 806 27.85 8.74 -45.48
N PRO A 807 26.58 8.99 -45.12
CA PRO A 807 25.53 9.23 -46.10
C PRO A 807 25.60 10.60 -46.77
N ASP A 808 26.30 11.57 -46.18
CA ASP A 808 26.47 12.93 -46.73
C ASP A 808 27.81 13.12 -47.46
N GLY A 809 28.76 12.19 -47.29
CA GLY A 809 30.00 12.08 -48.05
C GLY A 809 31.13 12.97 -47.53
N ASP A 810 31.10 13.32 -46.25
CA ASP A 810 32.06 14.22 -45.62
C ASP A 810 33.29 13.52 -45.01
N GLY A 811 33.26 12.19 -44.99
CA GLY A 811 34.31 11.31 -44.48
C GLY A 811 34.13 10.88 -43.02
N GLN A 812 33.07 11.31 -42.34
CA GLN A 812 32.70 10.85 -41.00
C GLN A 812 31.62 9.78 -41.08
N SER A 813 31.75 8.76 -40.24
CA SER A 813 30.67 7.79 -40.08
C SER A 813 29.59 8.33 -39.16
N ASN A 814 28.34 7.90 -39.33
CA ASN A 814 27.22 8.24 -38.44
C ASN A 814 27.55 8.06 -36.94
N LEU A 815 28.31 7.02 -36.55
CA LEU A 815 28.75 6.83 -35.15
C LEU A 815 29.72 7.92 -34.67
N ALA A 816 30.62 8.37 -35.54
CA ALA A 816 31.54 9.46 -35.23
C ALA A 816 30.76 10.77 -35.03
N GLU A 817 29.77 11.04 -35.87
CA GLU A 817 28.91 12.21 -35.73
C GLU A 817 28.02 12.15 -34.49
N TYR A 818 27.45 10.98 -34.16
CA TYR A 818 26.72 10.77 -32.90
C TYR A 818 27.59 11.08 -31.68
N ALA A 819 28.86 10.68 -31.73
CA ALA A 819 29.82 10.87 -30.66
C ALA A 819 30.42 12.29 -30.60
N LEU A 820 30.32 13.08 -31.68
CA LEU A 820 30.95 14.40 -31.82
C LEU A 820 29.95 15.53 -32.07
N TYR A 821 28.64 15.26 -31.96
CA TYR A 821 27.54 16.18 -32.27
C TYR A 821 27.60 16.75 -33.70
N GLY A 822 27.78 15.86 -34.68
CA GLY A 822 27.62 16.16 -36.12
C GLY A 822 26.17 16.05 -36.61
N ASP A 823 25.96 16.34 -37.90
CA ASP A 823 24.68 16.17 -38.61
C ASP A 823 24.91 15.28 -39.85
N PRO A 824 24.47 14.00 -39.81
CA PRO A 824 24.72 13.03 -40.89
C PRO A 824 23.98 13.34 -42.19
N SER A 825 23.25 14.45 -42.25
CA SER A 825 22.58 14.93 -43.46
C SER A 825 23.21 16.19 -44.06
N ASP A 826 24.23 16.77 -43.41
CA ASP A 826 24.90 17.99 -43.83
C ASP A 826 26.43 17.89 -43.75
N PRO A 827 27.13 17.78 -44.91
CA PRO A 827 28.57 17.54 -44.95
C PRO A 827 29.42 18.73 -44.46
N SER A 828 28.78 19.83 -44.06
CA SER A 828 29.43 20.98 -43.43
C SER A 828 29.43 20.94 -41.90
N THR A 829 28.73 19.97 -41.29
CA THR A 829 28.53 19.87 -39.83
C THR A 829 29.11 18.57 -39.27
N GLN A 830 30.43 18.40 -39.42
CA GLN A 830 31.21 17.22 -38.97
C GLN A 830 31.29 16.98 -37.46
N GLY A 831 30.69 17.85 -36.64
CA GLY A 831 30.88 17.85 -35.19
C GLY A 831 32.25 18.37 -34.74
N GLN A 832 32.67 17.98 -33.53
CA GLN A 832 33.91 18.44 -32.91
C GLN A 832 35.16 17.73 -33.46
N GLY A 833 35.92 18.41 -34.32
CA GLY A 833 37.17 17.90 -34.89
C GLY A 833 38.35 17.90 -33.92
N VAL A 834 39.38 17.08 -34.19
CA VAL A 834 40.58 17.01 -33.34
C VAL A 834 41.50 18.23 -33.47
N THR A 835 42.22 18.57 -32.40
CA THR A 835 43.27 19.60 -32.43
C THR A 835 44.65 18.97 -32.35
N ILE A 836 45.53 19.30 -33.29
CA ILE A 836 46.90 18.77 -33.36
C ILE A 836 47.95 19.86 -33.16
N SER A 837 49.05 19.54 -32.47
CA SER A 837 50.20 20.44 -32.37
C SER A 837 51.50 19.67 -32.14
N VAL A 838 52.64 20.33 -32.34
CA VAL A 838 53.96 19.77 -32.04
C VAL A 838 54.68 20.72 -31.08
N ALA A 839 55.25 20.19 -30.02
CA ALA A 839 56.08 20.97 -29.10
C ALA A 839 57.33 20.20 -28.67
N GLU A 840 58.43 20.93 -28.46
CA GLU A 840 59.66 20.38 -27.89
C GLU A 840 59.60 20.51 -26.36
N GLU A 841 59.76 19.39 -25.65
CA GLU A 841 59.88 19.36 -24.20
C GLU A 841 61.12 18.56 -23.81
N ASN A 842 62.04 19.20 -23.09
CA ASN A 842 63.29 18.59 -22.61
C ASN A 842 64.14 17.91 -23.70
N GLY A 843 64.15 18.46 -24.92
CA GLY A 843 64.92 17.92 -26.05
C GLY A 843 64.23 16.79 -26.83
N THR A 844 62.98 16.46 -26.49
CA THR A 844 62.14 15.53 -27.25
C THR A 844 61.01 16.30 -27.95
N ASN A 845 60.83 16.04 -29.25
CA ASN A 845 59.68 16.56 -30.00
C ASN A 845 58.48 15.64 -29.77
N TRP A 846 57.38 16.22 -29.28
CA TRP A 846 56.13 15.53 -29.00
C TRP A 846 55.05 15.96 -29.99
N PHE A 847 54.31 15.00 -30.53
CA PHE A 847 53.09 15.24 -31.29
C PHE A 847 51.90 15.15 -30.33
N TYR A 848 51.17 16.26 -30.16
CA TYR A 848 49.99 16.37 -29.30
C TYR A 848 48.73 16.18 -30.13
N TYR A 849 47.82 15.38 -29.61
CA TYR A 849 46.54 15.02 -30.20
C TYR A 849 45.43 15.20 -29.16
N ILE A 850 44.63 16.25 -29.35
CA ILE A 850 43.50 16.57 -28.48
C ILE A 850 42.23 16.08 -29.19
N HIS A 851 41.54 15.13 -28.58
CA HIS A 851 40.22 14.68 -29.02
C HIS A 851 39.15 15.13 -28.03
N TYR A 852 37.89 15.16 -28.48
CA TYR A 852 36.74 15.52 -27.66
C TYR A 852 35.92 14.27 -27.36
N GLU A 853 35.52 14.14 -26.11
CA GLU A 853 34.61 13.09 -25.65
C GLU A 853 33.37 13.72 -25.00
N ARG A 854 32.21 13.12 -25.22
CA ARG A 854 30.96 13.60 -24.61
C ARG A 854 31.01 13.54 -23.08
N THR A 855 30.44 14.54 -22.41
CA THR A 855 30.33 14.53 -20.94
C THR A 855 29.38 13.43 -20.44
N ASP A 856 28.41 13.03 -21.26
CA ASP A 856 27.45 11.94 -21.03
C ASP A 856 27.83 10.65 -21.78
N LYS A 857 29.12 10.45 -22.09
CA LYS A 857 29.57 9.28 -22.89
C LYS A 857 29.14 7.93 -22.30
N THR A 858 29.05 7.80 -20.97
CA THR A 858 28.59 6.55 -20.34
C THR A 858 27.11 6.29 -20.63
N ASP A 859 26.27 7.32 -20.51
CA ASP A 859 24.83 7.21 -20.75
C ASP A 859 24.52 7.03 -22.25
N ALA A 860 25.34 7.63 -23.11
CA ALA A 860 25.30 7.41 -24.55
C ALA A 860 25.90 6.06 -25.00
N GLY A 861 26.45 5.28 -24.06
CA GLY A 861 27.15 4.03 -24.34
C GLY A 861 28.33 4.18 -25.29
N LEU A 862 29.08 5.28 -25.18
CA LEU A 862 30.23 5.60 -26.02
C LEU A 862 31.55 5.36 -25.29
N SER A 863 32.54 4.91 -26.06
CA SER A 863 33.94 4.81 -25.63
C SER A 863 34.86 5.47 -26.65
N TYR A 864 35.92 6.11 -26.15
CA TYR A 864 36.93 6.81 -26.94
C TYR A 864 38.29 6.24 -26.59
N THR A 865 38.93 5.57 -27.54
CA THR A 865 40.25 4.93 -27.34
C THR A 865 41.28 5.54 -28.28
N PRO A 866 42.23 6.35 -27.81
CA PRO A 866 43.32 6.84 -28.65
C PRO A 866 44.24 5.68 -29.04
N GLU A 867 44.61 5.63 -30.32
CA GLU A 867 45.50 4.61 -30.89
C GLU A 867 46.57 5.27 -31.75
N ALA A 868 47.77 4.67 -31.74
CA ALA A 868 48.88 5.02 -32.62
C ALA A 868 49.31 3.82 -33.47
N GLY A 869 49.83 4.11 -34.67
CA GLY A 869 50.38 3.14 -35.60
C GLY A 869 51.55 3.73 -36.37
N SER A 870 52.37 2.88 -36.98
CA SER A 870 53.52 3.33 -37.78
C SER A 870 53.23 3.37 -39.29
N ASP A 871 52.05 2.92 -39.70
CA ASP A 871 51.60 2.82 -41.09
C ASP A 871 50.08 3.00 -41.14
N LEU A 872 49.58 3.68 -42.17
CA LEU A 872 48.14 3.83 -42.41
C LEU A 872 47.53 2.59 -43.10
N VAL A 873 48.36 1.76 -43.74
CA VAL A 873 47.92 0.59 -44.52
C VAL A 873 47.91 -0.68 -43.67
N ASN A 874 48.91 -0.86 -42.81
CA ASN A 874 49.02 -2.05 -41.96
C ASN A 874 48.29 -1.83 -40.63
N THR A 875 47.48 -2.80 -40.19
CA THR A 875 46.70 -2.73 -38.95
C THR A 875 47.58 -2.96 -37.71
N ASN A 876 48.48 -2.03 -37.41
CA ASN A 876 49.30 -2.05 -36.19
C ASN A 876 48.88 -0.98 -35.17
N TRP A 877 47.62 -0.55 -35.22
CA TRP A 877 47.02 0.40 -34.28
C TRP A 877 46.97 -0.18 -32.86
N SER A 878 47.52 0.55 -31.89
CA SER A 878 47.45 0.20 -30.46
C SER A 878 47.60 1.44 -29.59
N GLY A 879 47.30 1.34 -28.29
CA GLY A 879 47.59 2.41 -27.33
C GLY A 879 49.09 2.53 -26.94
N SER A 880 49.98 1.73 -27.54
CA SER A 880 51.40 1.72 -27.15
C SER A 880 52.10 3.03 -27.53
N GLY A 881 52.85 3.59 -26.58
CA GLY A 881 53.61 4.85 -26.77
C GLY A 881 52.77 6.12 -26.59
N LEU A 882 51.44 6.00 -26.44
CA LEU A 882 50.57 7.12 -26.12
C LEU A 882 50.63 7.47 -24.64
N ILE A 883 50.72 8.77 -24.36
CA ILE A 883 50.68 9.32 -23.02
C ILE A 883 49.54 10.32 -22.96
N GLU A 884 48.50 10.01 -22.18
CA GLU A 884 47.49 11.00 -21.79
C GLU A 884 48.12 11.95 -20.77
N ILE A 885 48.08 13.26 -21.05
CA ILE A 885 48.67 14.29 -20.18
C ILE A 885 47.63 15.09 -19.41
N GLY A 886 46.35 14.91 -19.73
CA GLY A 886 45.23 15.46 -18.97
C GLY A 886 43.96 15.62 -19.79
N SER A 887 42.87 15.85 -19.07
CA SER A 887 41.57 16.22 -19.61
C SER A 887 41.11 17.57 -19.02
N GLY A 888 40.29 18.30 -19.77
CA GLY A 888 39.72 19.59 -19.35
C GLY A 888 38.37 19.87 -20.00
N SER A 889 37.70 20.95 -19.61
CA SER A 889 36.43 21.37 -20.23
C SER A 889 36.67 21.75 -21.70
N GLY A 890 35.93 21.12 -22.60
CA GLY A 890 35.87 21.47 -24.01
C GLY A 890 34.69 22.42 -24.33
N PRO A 891 34.23 22.45 -25.58
CA PRO A 891 32.92 23.01 -25.94
C PRO A 891 31.80 22.42 -25.07
N VAL A 892 30.65 23.11 -25.01
CA VAL A 892 29.48 22.65 -24.24
C VAL A 892 29.12 21.20 -24.60
N GLY A 893 29.05 20.34 -23.58
CA GLY A 893 28.77 18.90 -23.74
C GLY A 893 30.00 18.01 -23.96
N PHE A 894 31.22 18.57 -23.95
CA PHE A 894 32.46 17.80 -24.19
C PHE A 894 33.56 18.04 -23.15
N ASN A 895 34.36 17.00 -22.91
CA ASN A 895 35.70 17.10 -22.34
C ASN A 895 36.74 17.06 -23.46
N ALA A 896 37.78 17.87 -23.34
CA ALA A 896 38.96 17.85 -24.22
C ALA A 896 40.06 16.97 -23.59
N VAL A 897 40.44 15.87 -24.22
CA VAL A 897 41.43 14.91 -23.72
C VAL A 897 42.72 15.03 -24.55
N THR A 898 43.81 15.41 -23.89
CA THR A 898 45.10 15.64 -24.53
C THR A 898 46.00 14.42 -24.43
N ASN A 899 46.38 13.88 -25.58
CA ASN A 899 47.31 12.77 -25.72
C ASN A 899 48.58 13.24 -26.41
N ARG A 900 49.71 12.56 -26.19
CA ARG A 900 50.94 12.80 -26.93
C ARG A 900 51.72 11.53 -27.23
N ILE A 901 52.55 11.59 -28.28
CA ILE A 901 53.51 10.55 -28.66
C ILE A 901 54.86 11.17 -29.03
N SER A 902 55.95 10.45 -28.73
CA SER A 902 57.32 10.89 -29.04
C SER A 902 57.61 10.69 -30.52
N MET A 903 57.96 11.77 -31.21
CA MET A 903 58.33 11.72 -32.63
C MET A 903 59.74 11.13 -32.87
N GLN A 904 60.45 10.74 -31.82
CA GLN A 904 61.79 10.15 -31.92
C GLN A 904 61.77 8.61 -31.92
N ASP A 905 60.65 8.01 -31.51
CA ASP A 905 60.56 6.57 -31.27
C ASP A 905 60.50 5.80 -32.60
N ASP A 906 59.83 6.37 -33.61
CA ASP A 906 59.73 5.81 -34.96
C ASP A 906 59.93 6.88 -36.04
N ALA A 907 60.33 6.45 -37.24
CA ALA A 907 60.52 7.35 -38.39
C ALA A 907 59.21 7.94 -38.92
N GLN A 908 58.09 7.25 -38.71
CA GLN A 908 56.74 7.66 -39.10
C GLN A 908 55.74 7.13 -38.07
N GLN A 909 54.81 7.98 -37.64
CA GLN A 909 53.76 7.64 -36.69
C GLN A 909 52.45 8.33 -37.09
N PHE A 910 51.35 7.68 -36.79
CA PHE A 910 49.99 8.13 -37.02
C PHE A 910 49.20 7.97 -35.73
N MET A 911 48.23 8.86 -35.49
CA MET A 911 47.31 8.77 -34.37
C MET A 911 45.87 8.85 -34.85
N ARG A 912 44.98 8.14 -34.16
CA ARG A 912 43.53 8.23 -34.32
C ARG A 912 42.84 8.10 -32.96
N VAL A 913 41.58 8.50 -32.88
CA VAL A 913 40.67 8.06 -31.82
C VAL A 913 39.73 7.02 -32.41
N LYS A 914 39.63 5.87 -31.76
CA LYS A 914 38.65 4.83 -32.07
C LYS A 914 37.42 5.08 -31.20
N ILE A 915 36.29 5.32 -31.86
CA ILE A 915 34.99 5.51 -31.20
C ILE A 915 34.23 4.20 -31.35
N GLU A 916 33.74 3.68 -30.22
CA GLU A 916 32.94 2.45 -30.21
C GLU A 916 31.70 2.66 -29.36
N LEU A 917 30.60 2.08 -29.82
CA LEU A 917 29.41 1.88 -29.01
C LEU A 917 29.63 0.64 -28.12
N GLN A 918 29.47 0.82 -26.82
CA GLN A 918 29.53 -0.24 -25.81
C GLN A 918 28.11 -0.77 -25.64
N ASP A 919 27.89 -2.08 -25.65
CA ASP A 919 26.57 -2.69 -25.36
C ASP A 919 26.40 -2.98 -23.86
#